data_AF-A0A133VQW2-F1
#
_entry.id   AF-A0A133VQW2-F1
#
_cell.length_a   1.000
_cell.length_b   1.000
_cell.length_c   1.000
_cell.angle_alpha   90.00
_cell.angle_beta   90.00
_cell.angle_gamma   90.00
#
_symmetry.space_group_name_H-M   'P 1'
#
loop_
_entity.id
_entity.type
_entity.pdbx_description
1 polymer ?
#
loop_
_entity_poly.entity_id
_entity_poly.type
_entity_poly.pdbx_seq_one_letter_code
_entity_poly.pdbx_strand_id
1 'polypeptide(L)'
;MESRKIRKKFRNNKWLRYGVVVPVLLLVAVLFFLVRGWFAPRVPKVPSGWRQEIVGYWAFEQPQNQQFKDTANGNHGQLGSSFSKDRHDPEQAGGKLGSALKFKGEDYGLVPYDGKFDFKEGVTLEVWVKARSSSANEDLWLSGWKYRKRVVLENTRRKSAQNAQVKLTFDTKTLIENDKLQSGCKDLRFTGSDKTTKLDWFIEAGCNSTTTEVWVKVPLLKAESKTPIYIYYGNFEASRESGFQQAMETPPGESWSWPPGHHWREEKAFGVAIDSENVALIGGYRINEGTQGQEWRAVKLNSDGRGSGFRNYRYSSGANRINEVAFDSEDRGVLVGFDTEQGDSQWRIKRRGAGRERWNYTVNPSPDSDRATAVAVDSQNNIIVGGFDYSKGDAQWRVEKLSSKGEKLWTYTKNYSSGLDKINDVAVDSEDNILVVGVDKEKGNDQWRVVKLSPKGDLIFAYLLDVSNGSDVATEVGVDPQNNIIVGGFDFKRGNFQWRVVKLNSDGERLWKYENNPSSGPDQINGLAVDEYGNVVIGGFDYSKGDARWRVERLSSEGEKLWTYTDNPSSGLDVINGVAVDSKDNIVLAGFTGEGTPKFLVKKISERKYYDLEPEIEFLPEHTFQEIPSLIVGKLGSYGLRVERNQVTAFINENLISTALGSGWNHLMLTYNGSQQKLYVNSDLKASQALSGSINTNFNNLLFGFNFSGLIDEVKVYNTALTSDQVQQIYRSF
;
A
#
# COMPACT_ATOMS: atom_id res chain seq x y z
N MET A 1 -20.22 32.92 -86.78
CA MET A 1 -21.13 33.20 -85.64
C MET A 1 -22.21 32.12 -85.58
N GLU A 2 -21.81 30.89 -85.23
CA GLU A 2 -22.55 29.67 -85.57
C GLU A 2 -23.01 28.84 -84.37
N SER A 3 -22.79 29.28 -83.13
CA SER A 3 -23.11 28.46 -81.94
C SER A 3 -24.51 28.70 -81.35
N ARG A 4 -25.27 29.70 -81.83
CA ARG A 4 -26.63 29.99 -81.30
C ARG A 4 -27.79 29.44 -82.12
N LYS A 5 -27.56 28.96 -83.35
CA LYS A 5 -28.62 28.35 -84.19
C LYS A 5 -28.79 26.83 -83.98
N ILE A 6 -27.80 26.13 -83.42
CA ILE A 6 -27.87 24.66 -83.19
C ILE A 6 -28.73 24.30 -81.97
N ARG A 7 -28.80 25.15 -80.93
CA ARG A 7 -29.61 24.88 -79.71
C ARG A 7 -31.13 24.90 -79.95
N LYS A 8 -31.63 25.51 -81.03
CA LYS A 8 -33.08 25.56 -81.32
C LYS A 8 -33.56 24.34 -82.13
N LYS A 9 -32.67 23.58 -82.78
CA LYS A 9 -33.02 22.40 -83.59
C LYS A 9 -33.14 21.10 -82.79
N PHE A 10 -32.55 21.03 -81.58
CA PHE A 10 -32.61 19.85 -80.71
C PHE A 10 -33.92 19.70 -79.91
N ARG A 11 -34.75 20.75 -79.81
CA ARG A 11 -35.90 20.75 -78.91
C ARG A 11 -37.20 20.18 -79.52
N ASN A 12 -37.28 20.03 -80.85
CA ASN A 12 -38.54 19.67 -81.54
C ASN A 12 -38.51 18.37 -82.37
N ASN A 13 -37.43 17.58 -82.38
CA ASN A 13 -37.37 16.39 -83.23
C ASN A 13 -37.76 15.11 -82.46
N LYS A 14 -39.05 14.72 -82.56
CA LYS A 14 -39.60 13.51 -81.91
C LYS A 14 -38.91 12.21 -82.38
N TRP A 15 -38.32 12.19 -83.58
CA TRP A 15 -37.61 11.02 -84.12
C TRP A 15 -36.32 10.67 -83.34
N LEU A 16 -35.59 11.65 -82.82
CA LEU A 16 -34.38 11.39 -82.01
C LEU A 16 -34.71 10.84 -80.60
N ARG A 17 -35.90 11.14 -80.06
CA ARG A 17 -36.34 10.65 -78.75
C ARG A 17 -36.74 9.18 -78.74
N TYR A 18 -37.13 8.61 -79.87
CA TYR A 18 -37.51 7.19 -79.95
C TYR A 18 -36.46 6.33 -80.68
N GLY A 19 -35.70 6.88 -81.62
CA GLY A 19 -34.71 6.11 -82.40
C GLY A 19 -33.37 5.84 -81.69
N VAL A 20 -33.00 6.64 -80.67
CA VAL A 20 -31.70 6.50 -79.96
C VAL A 20 -31.88 6.29 -78.46
N VAL A 21 -32.87 6.92 -77.84
CA VAL A 21 -33.06 6.85 -76.38
C VAL A 21 -33.70 5.53 -75.94
N VAL A 22 -34.62 4.97 -76.73
CA VAL A 22 -35.27 3.68 -76.39
C VAL A 22 -34.29 2.49 -76.52
N PRO A 23 -33.47 2.38 -77.58
CA PRO A 23 -32.45 1.33 -77.64
C PRO A 23 -31.38 1.47 -76.56
N VAL A 24 -30.97 2.69 -76.20
CA VAL A 24 -29.98 2.93 -75.13
C VAL A 24 -30.58 2.63 -73.75
N LEU A 25 -31.84 2.97 -73.49
CA LEU A 25 -32.50 2.59 -72.23
C LEU A 25 -32.78 1.09 -72.14
N LEU A 26 -33.07 0.41 -73.25
CA LEU A 26 -33.15 -1.05 -73.30
C LEU A 26 -31.77 -1.69 -73.14
N LEU A 27 -30.70 -1.14 -73.72
CA LEU A 27 -29.33 -1.61 -73.50
C LEU A 27 -28.90 -1.39 -72.05
N VAL A 28 -29.23 -0.23 -71.46
CA VAL A 28 -28.94 0.05 -70.05
C VAL A 28 -29.78 -0.83 -69.15
N ALA A 29 -31.05 -1.10 -69.45
CA ALA A 29 -31.87 -2.04 -68.68
C ALA A 29 -31.36 -3.49 -68.83
N VAL A 30 -31.00 -3.93 -70.03
CA VAL A 30 -30.44 -5.26 -70.28
C VAL A 30 -29.04 -5.39 -69.64
N LEU A 31 -28.19 -4.36 -69.66
CA LEU A 31 -26.95 -4.30 -68.87
C LEU A 31 -27.24 -4.27 -67.36
N PHE A 32 -28.27 -3.57 -66.92
CA PHE A 32 -28.68 -3.51 -65.51
C PHE A 32 -29.22 -4.87 -65.01
N PHE A 33 -29.85 -5.66 -65.89
CA PHE A 33 -30.28 -7.03 -65.60
C PHE A 33 -29.18 -8.08 -65.79
N LEU A 34 -28.27 -7.93 -66.76
CA LEU A 34 -27.10 -8.79 -66.96
C LEU A 34 -26.04 -8.62 -65.86
N VAL A 35 -25.90 -7.41 -65.30
CA VAL A 35 -25.01 -7.14 -64.15
C VAL A 35 -25.62 -7.63 -62.83
N ARG A 36 -26.95 -7.67 -62.69
CA ARG A 36 -27.62 -8.23 -61.50
C ARG A 36 -27.60 -9.77 -61.45
N GLY A 37 -27.37 -10.45 -62.57
CA GLY A 37 -27.21 -11.91 -62.62
C GLY A 37 -25.87 -12.42 -62.05
N TRP A 38 -24.96 -11.54 -61.62
CA TRP A 38 -23.57 -11.88 -61.32
C TRP A 38 -23.03 -11.38 -59.98
N PHE A 39 -23.92 -11.05 -59.03
CA PHE A 39 -23.54 -10.74 -57.65
C PHE A 39 -24.46 -11.46 -56.65
N ALA A 40 -24.70 -12.76 -56.86
CA ALA A 40 -24.91 -13.60 -55.69
C ALA A 40 -23.57 -13.61 -54.93
N PRO A 41 -23.54 -13.30 -53.61
CA PRO A 41 -22.31 -13.37 -52.85
C PRO A 41 -21.64 -14.72 -53.10
N ARG A 42 -20.34 -14.72 -53.42
CA ARG A 42 -19.58 -15.96 -53.57
C ARG A 42 -19.59 -16.65 -52.21
N VAL A 43 -20.53 -17.56 -52.02
CA VAL A 43 -20.55 -18.48 -50.88
C VAL A 43 -19.17 -19.15 -50.85
N PRO A 44 -18.38 -19.01 -49.76
CA PRO A 44 -17.19 -19.82 -49.58
C PRO A 44 -17.62 -21.28 -49.71
N LYS A 45 -16.97 -22.05 -50.61
CA LYS A 45 -17.38 -23.43 -50.91
C LYS A 45 -17.15 -24.31 -49.69
N VAL A 46 -18.09 -24.32 -48.74
CA VAL A 46 -18.26 -25.46 -47.84
C VAL A 46 -18.50 -26.67 -48.75
N PRO A 47 -17.66 -27.72 -48.69
CA PRO A 47 -17.87 -28.93 -49.47
C PRO A 47 -19.32 -29.39 -49.40
N SER A 48 -19.90 -29.78 -50.53
CA SER A 48 -21.35 -30.00 -50.67
C SER A 48 -21.95 -30.98 -49.65
N GLY A 49 -21.14 -31.84 -49.04
CA GLY A 49 -21.54 -32.76 -47.97
C GLY A 49 -21.78 -32.11 -46.60
N TRP A 50 -21.18 -30.96 -46.26
CA TRP A 50 -21.27 -30.39 -44.90
C TRP A 50 -22.38 -29.34 -44.74
N ARG A 51 -23.06 -28.96 -45.83
CA ARG A 51 -24.17 -27.98 -45.77
C ARG A 51 -25.35 -28.46 -44.92
N GLN A 52 -25.52 -29.77 -44.75
CA GLN A 52 -26.58 -30.34 -43.92
C GLN A 52 -26.33 -30.16 -42.41
N GLU A 53 -25.11 -29.78 -42.01
CA GLU A 53 -24.69 -29.63 -40.61
C GLU A 53 -24.75 -28.16 -40.13
N ILE A 54 -24.91 -27.21 -41.07
CA ILE A 54 -25.07 -25.79 -40.74
C ILE A 54 -26.46 -25.58 -40.19
N VAL A 55 -26.56 -24.96 -39.01
CA VAL A 55 -27.81 -24.55 -38.35
C VAL A 55 -28.14 -23.11 -38.71
N GLY A 56 -27.14 -22.24 -38.82
CA GLY A 56 -27.32 -20.88 -39.30
C GLY A 56 -26.05 -20.30 -39.91
N TYR A 57 -26.21 -19.45 -40.92
CA TYR A 57 -25.13 -18.70 -41.58
C TYR A 57 -25.57 -17.25 -41.85
N TRP A 58 -24.95 -16.31 -41.13
CA TRP A 58 -25.20 -14.88 -41.24
C TRP A 58 -23.97 -14.18 -41.84
N ALA A 59 -24.09 -13.83 -43.13
CA ALA A 59 -23.05 -13.12 -43.89
C ALA A 59 -23.13 -11.58 -43.78
N PHE A 60 -24.18 -11.05 -43.13
CA PHE A 60 -24.38 -9.61 -42.90
C PHE A 60 -24.35 -8.66 -44.12
N GLU A 61 -24.56 -9.21 -45.33
CA GLU A 61 -24.43 -8.46 -46.58
C GLU A 61 -25.35 -7.24 -46.70
N GLN A 62 -26.61 -7.34 -46.26
CA GLN A 62 -27.58 -6.23 -46.23
C GLN A 62 -28.65 -6.48 -45.17
N PRO A 63 -28.51 -5.98 -43.93
CA PRO A 63 -29.60 -5.98 -42.98
C PRO A 63 -30.76 -5.12 -43.53
N GLN A 64 -31.98 -5.67 -43.49
CA GLN A 64 -33.20 -4.99 -43.93
C GLN A 64 -34.20 -5.02 -42.78
N ASN A 65 -34.88 -3.88 -42.54
CA ASN A 65 -35.97 -3.80 -41.55
C ASN A 65 -35.61 -4.36 -40.16
N GLN A 66 -34.48 -3.95 -39.58
CA GLN A 66 -33.98 -4.44 -38.28
C GLN A 66 -33.67 -5.95 -38.23
N GLN A 67 -33.48 -6.62 -39.37
CA GLN A 67 -33.13 -8.03 -39.43
C GLN A 67 -31.85 -8.31 -40.22
N PHE A 68 -31.08 -9.29 -39.78
CA PHE A 68 -29.96 -9.88 -40.51
C PHE A 68 -30.28 -11.32 -40.92
N LYS A 69 -30.10 -11.61 -42.22
CA LYS A 69 -30.59 -12.87 -42.81
C LYS A 69 -29.63 -14.03 -42.56
N ASP A 70 -30.16 -15.10 -41.96
CA ASP A 70 -29.63 -16.46 -42.14
C ASP A 70 -29.83 -16.92 -43.60
N THR A 71 -28.73 -17.28 -44.26
CA THR A 71 -28.70 -17.75 -45.65
C THR A 71 -28.70 -19.28 -45.77
N ALA A 72 -28.64 -20.01 -44.66
CA ALA A 72 -28.67 -21.47 -44.63
C ALA A 72 -30.08 -22.02 -44.39
N ASN A 73 -30.73 -21.68 -43.26
CA ASN A 73 -31.96 -22.37 -42.81
C ASN A 73 -33.10 -21.44 -42.40
N GLY A 74 -33.01 -20.14 -42.68
CA GLY A 74 -34.07 -19.17 -42.39
C GLY A 74 -34.15 -18.74 -40.91
N ASN A 75 -33.16 -19.03 -40.08
CA ASN A 75 -33.06 -18.56 -38.69
C ASN A 75 -32.58 -17.09 -38.65
N HIS A 76 -33.34 -16.19 -39.26
CA HIS A 76 -32.99 -14.78 -39.33
C HIS A 76 -32.90 -14.15 -37.94
N GLY A 77 -31.92 -13.27 -37.74
CA GLY A 77 -31.75 -12.52 -36.50
C GLY A 77 -32.29 -11.09 -36.60
N GLN A 78 -32.36 -10.45 -35.45
CA GLN A 78 -32.80 -9.08 -35.23
C GLN A 78 -31.65 -8.23 -34.69
N LEU A 79 -31.50 -7.03 -35.22
CA LEU A 79 -30.61 -6.00 -34.67
C LEU A 79 -31.29 -5.40 -33.43
N GLY A 80 -30.60 -5.41 -32.29
CA GLY A 80 -31.16 -4.98 -31.01
C GLY A 80 -32.38 -5.80 -30.56
N SER A 81 -33.09 -5.29 -29.54
CA SER A 81 -34.34 -5.88 -29.05
C SER A 81 -35.60 -5.22 -29.61
N SER A 82 -35.50 -4.09 -30.31
CA SER A 82 -36.66 -3.33 -30.76
C SER A 82 -36.87 -3.46 -32.28
N PHE A 83 -38.12 -3.28 -32.73
CA PHE A 83 -38.46 -3.30 -34.16
C PHE A 83 -38.16 -1.97 -34.87
N SER A 84 -37.72 -0.96 -34.11
CA SER A 84 -37.42 0.39 -34.56
C SER A 84 -35.92 0.63 -34.47
N LYS A 85 -35.36 1.49 -35.33
CA LYS A 85 -33.94 1.82 -35.20
C LYS A 85 -33.62 2.59 -33.93
N ASP A 86 -32.73 2.07 -33.09
CA ASP A 86 -32.26 2.71 -31.87
C ASP A 86 -30.74 2.61 -31.67
N ARG A 87 -30.25 3.07 -30.51
CA ARG A 87 -28.80 3.16 -30.22
C ARG A 87 -28.14 1.80 -29.95
N HIS A 88 -28.92 0.77 -29.64
CA HIS A 88 -28.43 -0.59 -29.36
C HIS A 88 -28.43 -1.46 -30.63
N ASP A 89 -28.69 -0.86 -31.80
CA ASP A 89 -28.59 -1.55 -33.08
C ASP A 89 -27.16 -1.42 -33.64
N PRO A 90 -26.52 -2.54 -34.02
CA PRO A 90 -25.23 -2.47 -34.67
C PRO A 90 -25.35 -1.89 -36.09
N GLU A 91 -24.28 -1.24 -36.53
CA GLU A 91 -24.25 -0.55 -37.83
C GLU A 91 -23.62 -1.43 -38.91
N GLN A 92 -24.08 -1.29 -40.15
CA GLN A 92 -23.41 -1.94 -41.28
C GLN A 92 -22.06 -1.26 -41.57
N ALA A 93 -21.03 -2.05 -41.87
CA ALA A 93 -19.69 -1.59 -42.22
C ALA A 93 -19.06 -2.50 -43.29
N GLY A 94 -17.87 -2.12 -43.81
CA GLY A 94 -17.12 -2.99 -44.71
C GLY A 94 -16.60 -4.24 -43.99
N GLY A 95 -16.92 -5.41 -44.52
CA GLY A 95 -16.59 -6.71 -43.94
C GLY A 95 -15.24 -7.25 -44.35
N LYS A 96 -14.92 -8.45 -43.85
CA LYS A 96 -13.85 -9.30 -44.38
C LYS A 96 -14.24 -9.80 -45.77
N LEU A 97 -15.51 -10.17 -45.94
CA LEU A 97 -16.17 -10.38 -47.22
C LEU A 97 -17.39 -9.44 -47.28
N GLY A 98 -17.54 -8.67 -48.36
CA GLY A 98 -18.72 -7.81 -48.51
C GLY A 98 -18.94 -6.84 -47.35
N SER A 99 -20.02 -7.04 -46.60
CA SER A 99 -20.42 -6.20 -45.44
C SER A 99 -20.40 -6.96 -44.12
N ALA A 100 -20.07 -6.26 -43.04
CA ALA A 100 -20.09 -6.74 -41.66
C ALA A 100 -21.03 -5.92 -40.78
N LEU A 101 -21.28 -6.42 -39.57
CA LEU A 101 -21.89 -5.62 -38.49
C LEU A 101 -20.81 -5.02 -37.59
N LYS A 102 -20.98 -3.75 -37.25
CA LYS A 102 -20.12 -2.95 -36.39
C LYS A 102 -20.80 -2.72 -35.06
N PHE A 103 -20.08 -3.10 -34.01
CA PHE A 103 -20.50 -2.99 -32.62
C PHE A 103 -19.64 -1.95 -31.89
N LYS A 104 -20.30 -1.16 -31.04
CA LYS A 104 -19.78 -0.05 -30.23
C LYS A 104 -19.77 -0.36 -28.74
N GLY A 105 -20.34 -1.49 -28.31
CA GLY A 105 -20.27 -2.02 -26.95
C GLY A 105 -21.59 -2.00 -26.17
N GLU A 106 -22.58 -1.20 -26.57
CA GLU A 106 -23.95 -1.26 -26.00
C GLU A 106 -24.95 -1.90 -26.98
N ASP A 107 -24.53 -2.09 -28.23
CA ASP A 107 -25.30 -2.66 -29.32
C ASP A 107 -25.11 -4.18 -29.41
N TYR A 108 -26.12 -4.87 -29.94
CA TYR A 108 -26.07 -6.33 -30.12
C TYR A 108 -27.03 -6.78 -31.21
N GLY A 109 -26.80 -7.96 -31.76
CA GLY A 109 -27.77 -8.71 -32.54
C GLY A 109 -28.25 -9.92 -31.76
N LEU A 110 -29.47 -10.38 -32.02
CA LEU A 110 -29.98 -11.64 -31.46
C LEU A 110 -30.67 -12.49 -32.52
N VAL A 111 -30.66 -13.79 -32.33
CA VAL A 111 -31.61 -14.71 -32.96
C VAL A 111 -32.50 -15.22 -31.81
N PRO A 112 -33.82 -14.99 -31.86
CA PRO A 112 -34.72 -15.44 -30.82
C PRO A 112 -34.56 -16.93 -30.54
N TYR A 113 -34.79 -17.33 -29.30
CA TYR A 113 -34.71 -18.73 -28.89
C TYR A 113 -35.50 -19.66 -29.84
N ASP A 114 -34.83 -20.71 -30.28
CA ASP A 114 -35.37 -21.87 -30.99
C ASP A 114 -34.58 -23.10 -30.52
N GLY A 115 -35.27 -24.22 -30.27
CA GLY A 115 -34.66 -25.47 -29.80
C GLY A 115 -33.63 -26.06 -30.77
N LYS A 116 -33.56 -25.59 -32.02
CA LYS A 116 -32.48 -25.93 -32.98
C LYS A 116 -31.09 -25.51 -32.51
N PHE A 117 -30.99 -24.58 -31.54
CA PHE A 117 -29.73 -24.15 -30.94
C PHE A 117 -29.40 -24.89 -29.63
N ASP A 118 -30.25 -25.83 -29.20
CA ASP A 118 -30.00 -26.67 -28.02
C ASP A 118 -29.16 -27.89 -28.39
N PHE A 119 -27.91 -27.64 -28.74
CA PHE A 119 -26.92 -28.70 -28.99
C PHE A 119 -26.64 -29.48 -27.71
N LYS A 120 -26.44 -30.80 -27.81
CA LYS A 120 -26.11 -31.66 -26.66
C LYS A 120 -24.77 -32.37 -26.83
N GLU A 121 -24.51 -32.88 -28.03
CA GLU A 121 -23.40 -33.80 -28.30
C GLU A 121 -22.22 -33.12 -28.99
N GLY A 122 -22.46 -32.05 -29.76
CA GLY A 122 -21.39 -31.27 -30.36
C GLY A 122 -21.86 -29.96 -30.98
N VAL A 123 -20.93 -29.03 -31.14
CA VAL A 123 -21.17 -27.72 -31.75
C VAL A 123 -19.90 -27.21 -32.40
N THR A 124 -20.06 -26.46 -33.49
CA THR A 124 -19.00 -25.58 -34.00
C THR A 124 -19.53 -24.16 -34.15
N LEU A 125 -18.79 -23.18 -33.62
CA LEU A 125 -19.00 -21.76 -33.89
C LEU A 125 -17.88 -21.27 -34.78
N GLU A 126 -18.20 -20.52 -35.83
CA GLU A 126 -17.26 -19.93 -36.76
C GLU A 126 -17.59 -18.45 -36.92
N VAL A 127 -16.58 -17.58 -36.91
CA VAL A 127 -16.77 -16.13 -37.07
C VAL A 127 -15.50 -15.45 -37.57
N TRP A 128 -15.65 -14.46 -38.46
CA TRP A 128 -14.62 -13.47 -38.70
C TRP A 128 -14.83 -12.28 -37.76
N VAL A 129 -13.78 -11.91 -37.02
CA VAL A 129 -13.83 -10.78 -36.11
C VAL A 129 -12.69 -9.80 -36.36
N LYS A 130 -12.98 -8.51 -36.27
CA LYS A 130 -11.97 -7.46 -36.14
C LYS A 130 -12.27 -6.67 -34.88
N ALA A 131 -11.66 -7.12 -33.78
CA ALA A 131 -11.77 -6.43 -32.50
C ALA A 131 -11.14 -5.04 -32.58
N ARG A 132 -11.77 -4.05 -31.96
CA ARG A 132 -11.21 -2.69 -31.88
C ARG A 132 -10.03 -2.73 -30.91
N SER A 133 -8.88 -2.15 -31.29
CA SER A 133 -7.84 -1.84 -30.31
C SER A 133 -8.41 -0.84 -29.30
N SER A 134 -8.46 -1.24 -28.03
CA SER A 134 -9.12 -0.56 -26.90
C SER A 134 -9.14 0.97 -27.04
N SER A 135 -10.34 1.54 -27.25
CA SER A 135 -10.58 2.98 -27.17
C SER A 135 -11.01 3.38 -25.75
N ALA A 136 -10.68 4.61 -25.36
CA ALA A 136 -10.75 5.22 -24.02
C ALA A 136 -12.10 5.24 -23.24
N ASN A 137 -13.07 4.40 -23.59
CA ASN A 137 -14.39 4.35 -22.94
C ASN A 137 -14.75 2.98 -22.32
N GLU A 138 -13.86 1.97 -22.34
CA GLU A 138 -14.01 0.84 -21.41
C GLU A 138 -13.64 1.31 -20.00
N ASP A 139 -14.43 0.94 -18.99
CA ASP A 139 -14.07 1.20 -17.60
C ASP A 139 -12.90 0.30 -17.19
N LEU A 140 -11.68 0.70 -17.55
CA LEU A 140 -10.45 -0.04 -17.29
C LEU A 140 -10.34 -0.42 -15.80
N TRP A 141 -9.96 -1.67 -15.55
CA TRP A 141 -9.95 -2.29 -14.23
C TRP A 141 -8.67 -3.09 -13.99
N LEU A 142 -8.15 -3.10 -12.76
CA LEU A 142 -7.00 -3.93 -12.38
C LEU A 142 -7.39 -5.41 -12.31
N SER A 143 -6.72 -6.25 -13.10
CA SER A 143 -7.00 -7.69 -13.18
C SER A 143 -6.95 -8.37 -11.82
N GLY A 144 -8.03 -9.05 -11.42
CA GLY A 144 -8.13 -9.78 -10.15
C GLY A 144 -8.67 -8.98 -8.96
N TRP A 145 -8.85 -7.66 -9.08
CA TRP A 145 -9.52 -6.85 -8.06
C TRP A 145 -11.03 -6.85 -8.26
N LYS A 146 -11.82 -6.88 -7.19
CA LYS A 146 -13.29 -6.98 -7.25
C LYS A 146 -14.01 -5.66 -7.02
N TYR A 147 -13.38 -4.76 -6.26
CA TYR A 147 -13.97 -3.49 -5.86
C TYR A 147 -13.06 -2.33 -6.20
N ARG A 148 -13.67 -1.18 -6.53
CA ARG A 148 -12.96 0.07 -6.79
C ARG A 148 -13.75 1.25 -6.23
N LYS A 149 -13.08 2.14 -5.51
CA LYS A 149 -13.62 3.48 -5.14
C LYS A 149 -12.87 4.56 -5.91
N ARG A 150 -13.60 5.55 -6.41
CA ARG A 150 -13.00 6.75 -6.98
C ARG A 150 -12.80 7.77 -5.86
N VAL A 151 -11.62 8.39 -5.83
CA VAL A 151 -11.30 9.48 -4.92
C VAL A 151 -10.95 10.70 -5.74
N VAL A 152 -11.58 11.84 -5.45
CA VAL A 152 -11.31 13.10 -6.13
C VAL A 152 -10.47 13.96 -5.21
N LEU A 153 -9.31 14.38 -5.71
CA LEU A 153 -8.39 15.28 -5.04
C LEU A 153 -8.51 16.67 -5.65
N GLU A 154 -9.04 17.64 -4.92
CA GLU A 154 -9.18 19.02 -5.36
C GLU A 154 -8.04 19.88 -4.83
N ASN A 155 -7.15 20.30 -5.73
CA ASN A 155 -6.13 21.29 -5.41
C ASN A 155 -6.72 22.69 -5.57
N THR A 156 -7.04 23.35 -4.47
CA THR A 156 -7.57 24.73 -4.44
C THR A 156 -6.48 25.80 -4.52
N ARG A 157 -5.20 25.41 -4.51
CA ARG A 157 -4.06 26.35 -4.57
C ARG A 157 -3.73 26.72 -6.02
N ARG A 158 -3.17 27.91 -6.19
CA ARG A 158 -2.68 28.44 -7.49
C ARG A 158 -1.41 27.78 -8.03
N LYS A 159 -0.78 26.89 -7.25
CA LYS A 159 0.45 26.18 -7.64
C LYS A 159 0.14 24.71 -7.85
N SER A 160 0.74 24.13 -8.91
CA SER A 160 0.71 22.70 -9.12
C SER A 160 1.78 22.03 -8.24
N ALA A 161 1.53 20.80 -7.81
CA ALA A 161 2.49 19.98 -7.08
C ALA A 161 2.88 18.76 -7.94
N GLN A 162 4.17 18.51 -8.08
CA GLN A 162 4.73 17.31 -8.72
C GLN A 162 5.03 16.27 -7.64
N ASN A 163 4.83 14.99 -7.92
CA ASN A 163 5.06 13.87 -6.99
C ASN A 163 4.43 14.10 -5.60
N ALA A 164 3.25 14.72 -5.56
CA ALA A 164 2.59 15.09 -4.32
C ALA A 164 2.28 13.84 -3.47
N GLN A 165 2.76 13.78 -2.24
CA GLN A 165 2.32 12.76 -1.28
C GLN A 165 1.00 13.22 -0.64
N VAL A 166 -0.08 12.48 -0.89
CA VAL A 166 -1.42 12.81 -0.41
C VAL A 166 -1.84 11.79 0.63
N LYS A 167 -2.19 12.25 1.83
CA LYS A 167 -2.72 11.40 2.90
C LYS A 167 -4.20 11.15 2.68
N LEU A 168 -4.61 9.89 2.68
CA LEU A 168 -6.00 9.44 2.63
C LEU A 168 -6.33 8.77 3.96
N THR A 169 -7.47 9.11 4.55
CA THR A 169 -8.00 8.45 5.76
C THR A 169 -9.33 7.81 5.44
N PHE A 170 -9.46 6.49 5.62
CA PHE A 170 -10.70 5.76 5.33
C PHE A 170 -10.86 4.50 6.18
N ASP A 171 -12.09 4.02 6.26
CA ASP A 171 -12.47 2.86 7.05
C ASP A 171 -12.12 1.55 6.32
N THR A 172 -11.08 0.86 6.81
CA THR A 172 -10.76 -0.51 6.37
C THR A 172 -11.35 -1.57 7.27
N LYS A 173 -11.67 -1.24 8.53
CA LYS A 173 -12.31 -2.17 9.47
C LYS A 173 -13.63 -2.70 8.92
N THR A 174 -14.51 -1.81 8.47
CA THR A 174 -15.79 -2.20 7.86
C THR A 174 -15.57 -3.01 6.57
N LEU A 175 -14.52 -2.74 5.79
CA LEU A 175 -14.22 -3.53 4.58
C LEU A 175 -13.76 -4.95 4.93
N ILE A 176 -12.97 -5.10 5.99
CA ILE A 176 -12.48 -6.39 6.48
C ILE A 176 -13.62 -7.20 7.10
N GLU A 177 -14.46 -6.58 7.93
CA GLU A 177 -15.64 -7.21 8.55
C GLU A 177 -16.66 -7.71 7.51
N ASN A 178 -16.67 -7.13 6.30
CA ASN A 178 -17.53 -7.53 5.18
C ASN A 178 -16.81 -8.42 4.15
N ASP A 179 -15.67 -9.02 4.49
CA ASP A 179 -14.89 -9.91 3.60
C ASP A 179 -14.50 -9.28 2.25
N LYS A 180 -14.31 -7.95 2.22
CA LYS A 180 -13.89 -7.23 1.00
C LYS A 180 -12.41 -6.90 0.95
N LEU A 181 -11.72 -6.95 2.08
CA LEU A 181 -10.30 -6.61 2.21
C LEU A 181 -9.62 -7.62 3.14
N GLN A 182 -8.36 -7.97 2.87
CA GLN A 182 -7.58 -8.80 3.79
C GLN A 182 -7.32 -8.06 5.11
N SER A 183 -7.26 -8.79 6.24
CA SER A 183 -7.03 -8.23 7.57
C SER A 183 -5.74 -7.41 7.72
N GLY A 184 -4.72 -7.69 6.90
CA GLY A 184 -3.46 -6.94 6.85
C GLY A 184 -3.38 -5.90 5.72
N CYS A 185 -4.52 -5.54 5.10
CA CYS A 185 -4.66 -4.57 4.01
C CYS A 185 -3.73 -4.83 2.80
N LYS A 186 -3.29 -6.09 2.62
CA LYS A 186 -2.26 -6.46 1.62
C LYS A 186 -2.78 -6.30 0.19
N ASP A 187 -4.09 -6.35 0.00
CA ASP A 187 -4.76 -6.26 -1.29
C ASP A 187 -5.24 -4.84 -1.66
N LEU A 188 -4.85 -3.81 -0.91
CA LEU A 188 -5.02 -2.42 -1.34
C LEU A 188 -4.12 -2.09 -2.54
N ARG A 189 -4.68 -1.44 -3.57
CA ARG A 189 -3.92 -0.81 -4.67
C ARG A 189 -4.46 0.57 -4.98
N PHE A 190 -3.59 1.45 -5.45
CA PHE A 190 -3.95 2.80 -5.88
C PHE A 190 -3.56 3.00 -7.33
N THR A 191 -4.41 3.67 -8.11
CA THR A 191 -4.09 4.00 -9.52
C THR A 191 -4.39 5.46 -9.83
N GLY A 192 -3.71 5.99 -10.85
CA GLY A 192 -3.95 7.30 -11.40
C GLY A 192 -5.30 7.41 -12.11
N SER A 193 -5.52 8.57 -12.75
CA SER A 193 -6.78 8.90 -13.42
C SER A 193 -7.18 7.96 -14.57
N ASP A 194 -6.22 7.20 -15.09
CA ASP A 194 -6.42 6.19 -16.15
C ASP A 194 -6.94 4.84 -15.62
N LYS A 195 -7.10 4.70 -14.30
CA LYS A 195 -7.62 3.53 -13.59
C LYS A 195 -6.69 2.31 -13.56
N THR A 196 -5.53 2.36 -14.20
CA THR A 196 -4.64 1.20 -14.37
C THR A 196 -3.18 1.47 -14.06
N THR A 197 -2.70 2.70 -14.24
CA THR A 197 -1.33 3.06 -13.83
C THR A 197 -1.29 3.06 -12.32
N LYS A 198 -0.61 2.05 -11.74
CA LYS A 198 -0.39 1.97 -10.30
C LYS A 198 0.38 3.20 -9.82
N LEU A 199 -0.08 3.78 -8.72
CA LEU A 199 0.64 4.80 -7.96
C LEU A 199 1.44 4.12 -6.86
N ASP A 200 2.47 4.76 -6.36
CA ASP A 200 3.16 4.31 -5.14
C ASP A 200 2.33 4.72 -3.91
N TRP A 201 2.22 3.84 -2.92
CA TRP A 201 1.52 4.13 -1.67
C TRP A 201 2.20 3.50 -0.47
N PHE A 202 1.90 4.05 0.71
CA PHE A 202 2.40 3.60 1.99
C PHE A 202 1.28 3.66 3.03
N ILE A 203 0.99 2.54 3.67
CA ILE A 203 0.07 2.49 4.82
C ILE A 203 0.87 2.95 6.04
N GLU A 204 0.60 4.17 6.51
CA GLU A 204 1.26 4.74 7.67
C GLU A 204 0.80 4.09 8.97
N ALA A 205 -0.51 3.94 9.11
CA ALA A 205 -1.09 3.42 10.33
C ALA A 205 -2.51 2.90 10.15
N GLY A 206 -2.95 2.11 11.13
CA GLY A 206 -4.37 1.83 11.34
C GLY A 206 -5.01 0.91 10.32
N CYS A 207 -4.30 -0.06 9.73
CA CYS A 207 -5.00 -1.14 9.02
C CYS A 207 -5.96 -1.86 9.99
N ASN A 208 -7.14 -2.27 9.51
CA ASN A 208 -8.22 -2.77 10.35
C ASN A 208 -8.76 -1.74 11.36
N SER A 209 -8.76 -0.47 10.96
CA SER A 209 -9.34 0.66 11.71
C SER A 209 -10.40 1.40 10.87
N THR A 210 -11.25 2.17 11.54
CA THR A 210 -12.17 3.12 10.91
C THR A 210 -11.46 4.34 10.34
N THR A 211 -10.19 4.56 10.70
CA THR A 211 -9.36 5.70 10.30
C THR A 211 -7.99 5.26 9.79
N THR A 212 -7.94 4.27 8.90
CA THR A 212 -6.68 3.84 8.28
C THR A 212 -6.06 4.97 7.49
N GLU A 213 -4.78 5.22 7.71
CA GLU A 213 -4.05 6.32 7.10
C GLU A 213 -3.08 5.80 6.02
N VAL A 214 -3.26 6.28 4.79
CA VAL A 214 -2.48 5.83 3.64
C VAL A 214 -1.97 7.04 2.86
N TRP A 215 -0.66 7.10 2.66
CA TRP A 215 -0.03 8.06 1.76
C TRP A 215 -0.01 7.52 0.34
N VAL A 216 -0.40 8.35 -0.63
CA VAL A 216 -0.37 8.02 -2.06
C VAL A 216 0.46 9.08 -2.79
N LYS A 217 1.45 8.64 -3.56
CA LYS A 217 2.28 9.51 -4.38
C LYS A 217 1.59 9.78 -5.71
N VAL A 218 1.06 10.99 -5.86
CA VAL A 218 0.35 11.46 -7.05
C VAL A 218 1.33 12.24 -7.95
N PRO A 219 1.63 11.77 -9.18
CA PRO A 219 2.65 12.37 -10.02
C PRO A 219 2.44 13.86 -10.30
N LEU A 220 1.19 14.30 -10.46
CA LEU A 220 0.86 15.69 -10.70
C LEU A 220 -0.52 16.03 -10.13
N LEU A 221 -0.56 16.99 -9.21
CA LEU A 221 -1.76 17.72 -8.81
C LEU A 221 -1.72 19.10 -9.47
N LYS A 222 -2.54 19.30 -10.50
CA LYS A 222 -2.64 20.60 -11.19
C LYS A 222 -3.26 21.65 -10.28
N ALA A 223 -2.79 22.89 -10.37
CA ALA A 223 -3.38 24.04 -9.68
C ALA A 223 -4.86 24.19 -10.02
N GLU A 224 -5.68 24.57 -9.03
CA GLU A 224 -7.11 24.89 -9.18
C GLU A 224 -7.87 23.81 -9.97
N SER A 225 -7.63 22.54 -9.66
CA SER A 225 -8.11 21.40 -10.45
C SER A 225 -8.47 20.17 -9.60
N LYS A 226 -9.42 19.38 -10.13
CA LYS A 226 -9.83 18.08 -9.58
C LYS A 226 -9.07 16.96 -10.28
N THR A 227 -8.31 16.19 -9.52
CA THR A 227 -7.54 15.03 -9.99
C THR A 227 -8.15 13.74 -9.42
N PRO A 228 -8.72 12.85 -10.26
CA PRO A 228 -9.23 11.58 -9.78
C PRO A 228 -8.09 10.55 -9.63
N ILE A 229 -8.14 9.79 -8.54
CA ILE A 229 -7.40 8.54 -8.35
C ILE A 229 -8.40 7.44 -7.97
N TYR A 230 -7.94 6.19 -7.95
CA TYR A 230 -8.78 5.05 -7.59
C TYR A 230 -8.13 4.16 -6.56
N ILE A 231 -8.94 3.65 -5.63
CA ILE A 231 -8.58 2.65 -4.64
C ILE A 231 -9.20 1.32 -5.08
N TYR A 232 -8.39 0.27 -5.17
CA TYR A 232 -8.82 -1.09 -5.46
C TYR A 232 -8.60 -2.00 -4.26
N TYR A 233 -9.52 -2.95 -4.06
CA TYR A 233 -9.46 -4.02 -3.04
C TYR A 233 -10.28 -5.24 -3.47
N GLY A 234 -10.23 -6.31 -2.67
CA GLY A 234 -10.97 -7.56 -2.92
C GLY A 234 -10.19 -8.58 -3.74
N ASN A 235 -8.86 -8.47 -3.79
CA ASN A 235 -7.97 -9.47 -4.37
C ASN A 235 -7.26 -10.25 -3.26
N PHE A 236 -7.91 -11.29 -2.74
CA PHE A 236 -7.42 -12.04 -1.56
C PHE A 236 -6.12 -12.82 -1.80
N GLU A 237 -5.70 -13.00 -3.06
CA GLU A 237 -4.42 -13.63 -3.42
C GLU A 237 -3.28 -12.60 -3.55
N ALA A 238 -3.57 -11.30 -3.44
CA ALA A 238 -2.56 -10.26 -3.60
C ALA A 238 -1.58 -10.23 -2.42
N SER A 239 -0.28 -10.16 -2.74
CA SER A 239 0.78 -9.88 -1.77
C SER A 239 0.86 -8.39 -1.42
N ARG A 240 1.54 -8.05 -0.32
CA ARG A 240 1.80 -6.66 0.04
C ARG A 240 2.75 -6.00 -0.98
N GLU A 241 2.37 -4.82 -1.47
CA GLU A 241 3.18 -3.96 -2.35
C GLU A 241 3.40 -2.54 -1.78
N SER A 242 2.71 -2.20 -0.67
CA SER A 242 2.89 -0.91 0.03
C SER A 242 4.34 -0.71 0.47
N GLY A 243 4.88 0.50 0.32
CA GLY A 243 6.26 0.79 0.73
C GLY A 243 6.55 2.28 0.91
N PHE A 244 7.16 2.61 2.06
CA PHE A 244 7.50 3.98 2.42
C PHE A 244 8.47 4.62 1.43
N GLN A 245 9.57 3.96 1.09
CA GLN A 245 10.64 4.54 0.27
C GLN A 245 10.19 4.88 -1.17
N GLN A 246 9.18 4.19 -1.69
CA GLN A 246 8.61 4.44 -3.00
C GLN A 246 7.63 5.63 -2.95
N ALA A 247 6.75 5.63 -1.94
CA ALA A 247 5.67 6.60 -1.80
C ALA A 247 6.12 7.94 -1.21
N MET A 248 7.06 7.90 -0.27
CA MET A 248 7.52 9.04 0.52
C MET A 248 8.92 9.45 0.09
N GLU A 249 9.17 10.76 0.10
CA GLU A 249 10.52 11.28 0.13
C GLU A 249 11.05 11.14 1.56
N THR A 250 12.35 10.88 1.72
CA THR A 250 12.94 10.57 3.03
C THR A 250 13.34 11.85 3.78
N PRO A 251 13.14 11.93 5.11
CA PRO A 251 13.59 13.06 5.95
C PRO A 251 15.11 13.30 5.87
N PRO A 252 15.63 14.47 6.33
CA PRO A 252 14.94 15.55 7.04
C PRO A 252 14.46 16.68 6.12
N GLY A 253 13.28 17.23 6.44
CA GLY A 253 12.76 18.42 5.78
C GLY A 253 13.22 19.73 6.43
N GLU A 254 13.23 19.75 7.76
CA GLU A 254 13.77 20.84 8.58
C GLU A 254 14.52 20.25 9.77
N SER A 255 15.66 20.85 10.11
CA SER A 255 16.44 20.46 11.28
C SER A 255 17.07 21.67 11.94
N TRP A 256 17.12 21.67 13.27
CA TRP A 256 17.94 22.60 14.03
C TRP A 256 18.81 21.86 15.03
N SER A 257 19.89 22.50 15.45
CA SER A 257 20.78 22.00 16.50
C SER A 257 20.94 23.00 17.63
N TRP A 258 21.05 22.50 18.86
CA TRP A 258 21.34 23.30 20.03
C TRP A 258 22.46 22.64 20.85
N PRO A 259 23.41 23.43 21.38
CA PRO A 259 23.54 24.88 21.24
C PRO A 259 24.13 25.34 19.88
N PRO A 260 23.85 26.58 19.41
CA PRO A 260 24.41 27.10 18.18
C PRO A 260 25.87 27.55 18.39
N GLY A 261 26.84 26.66 18.14
CA GLY A 261 28.27 26.99 18.09
C GLY A 261 29.16 26.19 19.06
N HIS A 262 30.48 26.41 18.95
CA HIS A 262 31.49 25.65 19.71
C HIS A 262 31.60 26.12 21.18
N HIS A 263 31.30 25.20 22.10
CA HIS A 263 31.63 25.36 23.52
C HIS A 263 32.92 24.61 23.84
N TRP A 264 33.78 25.22 24.66
CA TRP A 264 35.10 24.69 25.07
C TRP A 264 35.04 23.78 26.31
N ARG A 265 33.84 23.33 26.73
CA ARG A 265 33.58 22.64 28.00
C ARG A 265 32.99 21.26 27.78
N GLU A 266 33.27 20.33 28.70
CA GLU A 266 32.64 19.00 28.67
C GLU A 266 31.19 19.08 29.13
N GLU A 267 30.28 18.68 28.25
CA GLU A 267 28.84 18.57 28.54
C GLU A 267 28.27 17.35 27.81
N LYS A 268 27.36 16.60 28.45
CA LYS A 268 26.67 15.45 27.84
C LYS A 268 25.18 15.47 28.16
N ALA A 269 24.35 15.18 27.16
CA ALA A 269 22.92 14.90 27.33
C ALA A 269 22.67 13.40 27.46
N PHE A 270 21.67 13.03 28.24
CA PHE A 270 21.17 11.66 28.41
C PHE A 270 19.68 11.63 28.07
N GLY A 271 18.80 11.73 29.06
CA GLY A 271 17.35 11.72 28.84
C GLY A 271 16.74 12.97 28.21
N VAL A 272 15.63 12.76 27.50
CA VAL A 272 14.80 13.79 26.87
C VAL A 272 13.32 13.43 26.96
N ALA A 273 12.50 14.41 27.31
CA ALA A 273 11.04 14.30 27.28
C ALA A 273 10.43 15.56 26.66
N ILE A 274 9.23 15.44 26.13
CA ILE A 274 8.49 16.54 25.49
C ILE A 274 7.15 16.70 26.21
N ASP A 275 6.79 17.95 26.52
CA ASP A 275 5.51 18.29 27.16
C ASP A 275 4.38 18.53 26.16
N SER A 276 3.16 18.76 26.65
CA SER A 276 1.98 18.94 25.80
C SER A 276 2.06 20.17 24.87
N GLU A 277 2.92 21.14 25.19
CA GLU A 277 3.18 22.33 24.39
C GLU A 277 4.32 22.14 23.36
N ASN A 278 4.89 20.93 23.27
CA ASN A 278 6.06 20.58 22.44
C ASN A 278 7.36 21.26 22.89
N VAL A 279 7.51 21.50 24.19
CA VAL A 279 8.77 21.96 24.80
C VAL A 279 9.55 20.74 25.27
N ALA A 280 10.77 20.59 24.77
CA ALA A 280 11.68 19.53 25.17
C ALA A 280 12.40 19.88 26.48
N LEU A 281 12.39 18.96 27.44
CA LEU A 281 13.26 18.97 28.62
C LEU A 281 14.38 17.96 28.40
N ILE A 282 15.62 18.41 28.56
CA ILE A 282 16.81 17.57 28.39
C ILE A 282 17.61 17.55 29.68
N GLY A 283 17.98 16.35 30.12
CA GLY A 283 18.82 16.07 31.28
C GLY A 283 20.25 15.70 30.88
N GLY A 284 21.20 16.02 31.76
CA GLY A 284 22.56 15.55 31.62
C GLY A 284 23.52 16.12 32.66
N TYR A 285 24.78 16.29 32.28
CA TYR A 285 25.79 16.94 33.13
C TYR A 285 26.68 17.92 32.36
N ARG A 286 27.35 18.77 33.13
CA ARG A 286 28.44 19.65 32.67
C ARG A 286 29.65 19.60 33.59
N ILE A 287 30.82 19.95 33.08
CA ILE A 287 32.04 20.21 33.86
C ILE A 287 32.49 21.65 33.61
N ASN A 288 32.56 22.47 34.66
CA ASN A 288 33.08 23.83 34.54
C ASN A 288 34.61 23.81 34.47
N GLU A 289 35.19 24.62 33.59
CA GLU A 289 36.63 24.90 33.54
C GLU A 289 37.16 25.29 34.94
N GLY A 290 38.21 24.61 35.38
CA GLY A 290 38.83 24.85 36.69
C GLY A 290 38.12 24.21 37.89
N THR A 291 37.05 23.42 37.67
CA THR A 291 36.40 22.63 38.73
C THR A 291 36.53 21.13 38.46
N GLN A 292 36.66 20.30 39.51
CA GLN A 292 36.84 18.85 39.36
C GLN A 292 35.54 18.02 39.35
N GLY A 293 34.36 18.64 39.46
CA GLY A 293 33.08 17.92 39.65
C GLY A 293 32.08 18.11 38.51
N GLN A 294 31.39 17.01 38.14
CA GLN A 294 30.22 17.05 37.25
C GLN A 294 29.03 17.68 37.98
N GLU A 295 28.28 18.54 37.29
CA GLU A 295 27.05 19.18 37.81
C GLU A 295 25.84 18.76 36.99
N TRP A 296 24.69 18.56 37.63
CA TRP A 296 23.43 18.34 36.92
C TRP A 296 23.12 19.51 35.98
N ARG A 297 22.85 19.18 34.72
CA ARG A 297 22.51 20.12 33.66
C ARG A 297 21.11 19.82 33.16
N ALA A 298 20.22 20.81 33.21
CA ALA A 298 18.90 20.68 32.59
C ALA A 298 18.56 21.87 31.69
N VAL A 299 18.02 21.58 30.52
CA VAL A 299 17.72 22.54 29.44
C VAL A 299 16.26 22.39 29.04
N LYS A 300 15.55 23.52 28.87
CA LYS A 300 14.26 23.55 28.18
C LYS A 300 14.41 24.21 26.82
N LEU A 301 13.94 23.55 25.77
CA LEU A 301 13.98 24.03 24.39
C LEU A 301 12.57 24.06 23.82
N ASN A 302 12.17 25.21 23.25
CA ASN A 302 10.91 25.32 22.55
C ASN A 302 10.97 24.62 21.18
N SER A 303 9.83 24.50 20.51
CA SER A 303 9.72 23.81 19.21
C SER A 303 10.63 24.36 18.09
N ASP A 304 11.06 25.62 18.20
CA ASP A 304 11.96 26.33 17.27
C ASP A 304 13.46 26.23 17.65
N GLY A 305 13.79 25.46 18.69
CA GLY A 305 15.15 25.28 19.18
C GLY A 305 15.68 26.45 20.02
N ARG A 306 14.88 27.49 20.27
CA ARG A 306 15.25 28.56 21.18
C ARG A 306 15.03 28.11 22.62
N GLY A 307 16.08 28.21 23.43
CA GLY A 307 16.00 27.87 24.84
C GLY A 307 15.16 28.88 25.61
N SER A 308 14.18 28.40 26.38
CA SER A 308 13.37 29.23 27.30
C SER A 308 13.97 29.35 28.69
N GLY A 309 15.07 28.64 28.97
CA GLY A 309 15.84 28.79 30.20
C GLY A 309 16.67 27.55 30.53
N PHE A 310 17.77 27.76 31.25
CA PHE A 310 18.63 26.68 31.68
C PHE A 310 18.98 26.75 33.16
N ARG A 311 19.16 25.60 33.79
CA ARG A 311 19.53 25.51 35.21
C ARG A 311 20.63 24.47 35.42
N ASN A 312 21.52 24.80 36.34
CA ASN A 312 22.62 23.95 36.80
C ASN A 312 22.41 23.70 38.29
N TYR A 313 22.68 22.47 38.72
CA TYR A 313 22.61 22.11 40.13
C TYR A 313 23.87 21.36 40.52
N ARG A 314 24.57 21.89 41.52
CA ARG A 314 25.67 21.21 42.20
C ARG A 314 25.16 20.78 43.57
N TYR A 315 24.97 19.49 43.77
CA TYR A 315 24.50 18.95 45.06
C TYR A 315 25.66 18.48 45.91
N SER A 316 26.62 17.78 45.29
CA SER A 316 27.82 17.28 45.96
C SER A 316 29.11 17.82 45.33
N SER A 317 30.24 17.56 46.00
CA SER A 317 31.58 17.82 45.45
C SER A 317 32.03 16.78 44.42
N GLY A 318 31.35 15.63 44.33
CA GLY A 318 31.67 14.53 43.42
C GLY A 318 30.95 14.62 42.07
N ALA A 319 30.84 13.47 41.39
CA ALA A 319 30.13 13.39 40.11
C ALA A 319 28.61 13.50 40.32
N ASN A 320 27.94 14.32 39.52
CA ASN A 320 26.49 14.45 39.50
C ASN A 320 26.00 14.27 38.05
N ARG A 321 24.97 13.46 37.82
CA ARG A 321 24.34 13.30 36.49
C ARG A 321 22.84 13.12 36.58
N ILE A 322 22.09 13.82 35.71
CA ILE A 322 20.70 13.47 35.38
C ILE A 322 20.77 12.39 34.30
N ASN A 323 20.21 11.22 34.57
CA ASN A 323 20.14 10.12 33.61
C ASN A 323 18.88 10.25 32.76
N GLU A 324 17.72 10.48 33.38
CA GLU A 324 16.44 10.52 32.68
C GLU A 324 15.53 11.67 33.15
N VAL A 325 14.61 12.07 32.29
CA VAL A 325 13.62 13.13 32.58
C VAL A 325 12.24 12.73 32.08
N ALA A 326 11.21 13.20 32.76
CA ALA A 326 9.82 13.00 32.35
C ALA A 326 8.98 14.25 32.61
N PHE A 327 7.77 14.26 32.10
CA PHE A 327 6.73 15.22 32.46
C PHE A 327 5.58 14.51 33.14
N ASP A 328 4.91 15.22 34.04
CA ASP A 328 3.62 14.80 34.56
C ASP A 328 2.47 15.42 33.75
N SER A 329 1.22 15.08 34.10
CA SER A 329 0.04 15.52 33.35
C SER A 329 -0.21 17.04 33.38
N GLU A 330 0.56 17.80 34.17
CA GLU A 330 0.50 19.26 34.26
C GLU A 330 1.78 19.92 33.70
N ASP A 331 2.52 19.20 32.84
CA ASP A 331 3.76 19.64 32.18
C ASP A 331 4.87 20.07 33.16
N ARG A 332 4.85 19.51 34.39
CA ARG A 332 5.93 19.72 35.35
C ARG A 332 7.02 18.67 35.16
N GLY A 333 8.23 19.15 34.89
CA GLY A 333 9.38 18.28 34.65
C GLY A 333 9.87 17.54 35.90
N VAL A 334 10.14 16.25 35.75
CA VAL A 334 10.77 15.36 36.73
C VAL A 334 12.18 15.06 36.25
N LEU A 335 13.16 15.15 37.15
CA LEU A 335 14.57 14.86 36.87
C LEU A 335 15.04 13.73 37.77
N VAL A 336 15.67 12.72 37.19
CA VAL A 336 16.19 11.56 37.93
C VAL A 336 17.65 11.32 37.59
N GLY A 337 18.43 10.95 38.60
CA GLY A 337 19.82 10.60 38.43
C GLY A 337 20.52 10.34 39.76
N PHE A 338 21.79 10.71 39.84
CA PHE A 338 22.59 10.51 41.05
C PHE A 338 23.53 11.68 41.33
N ASP A 339 24.00 11.74 42.58
CA ASP A 339 25.13 12.54 43.02
C ASP A 339 26.07 11.71 43.89
N THR A 340 27.38 11.99 43.80
CA THR A 340 28.42 11.26 44.54
C THR A 340 28.96 12.08 45.71
N GLU A 341 28.89 11.54 46.92
CA GLU A 341 29.50 12.08 48.13
C GLU A 341 30.56 11.09 48.65
N GLN A 342 31.81 11.55 48.84
CA GLN A 342 32.92 10.73 49.36
C GLN A 342 33.21 9.40 48.60
N GLY A 343 32.78 9.27 47.35
CA GLY A 343 32.97 8.07 46.52
C GLY A 343 31.75 7.15 46.46
N ASP A 344 30.71 7.47 47.23
CA ASP A 344 29.43 6.78 47.27
C ASP A 344 28.37 7.57 46.47
N SER A 345 27.64 6.91 45.59
CA SER A 345 26.60 7.56 44.77
C SER A 345 25.23 7.26 45.36
N GLN A 346 24.39 8.29 45.50
CA GLN A 346 23.02 8.14 45.97
C GLN A 346 22.03 8.55 44.88
N TRP A 347 20.84 7.96 44.92
CA TRP A 347 19.76 8.33 44.03
C TRP A 347 19.24 9.71 44.36
N ARG A 348 18.95 10.50 43.33
CA ARG A 348 18.31 11.81 43.50
C ARG A 348 17.20 12.00 42.47
N ILE A 349 16.07 12.46 42.96
CA ILE A 349 14.86 12.74 42.18
C ILE A 349 14.38 14.13 42.51
N LYS A 350 13.93 14.87 41.50
CA LYS A 350 13.42 16.23 41.65
C LYS A 350 12.23 16.47 40.75
N ARG A 351 11.10 16.81 41.35
CA ARG A 351 9.92 17.32 40.64
C ARG A 351 9.94 18.85 40.62
N ARG A 352 9.75 19.44 39.45
CA ARG A 352 9.60 20.89 39.28
C ARG A 352 8.14 21.28 39.60
N GLY A 353 7.93 22.54 39.95
CA GLY A 353 6.63 23.06 40.36
C GLY A 353 6.76 24.40 41.08
N ALA A 354 5.63 25.00 41.46
CA ALA A 354 5.55 26.19 42.28
C ALA A 354 5.29 25.84 43.76
N GLY A 355 5.88 26.60 44.69
CA GLY A 355 5.63 26.41 46.12
C GLY A 355 5.88 24.97 46.60
N ARG A 356 4.84 24.34 47.18
CA ARG A 356 4.89 22.97 47.74
C ARG A 356 4.91 21.85 46.70
N GLU A 357 4.68 22.15 45.42
CA GLU A 357 4.74 21.17 44.33
C GLU A 357 6.18 20.87 43.90
N ARG A 358 7.14 21.71 44.31
CA ARG A 358 8.56 21.45 44.16
C ARG A 358 9.07 20.65 45.36
N TRP A 359 9.63 19.48 45.08
CA TRP A 359 10.27 18.66 46.10
C TRP A 359 11.50 17.93 45.53
N ASN A 360 12.33 17.42 46.44
CA ASN A 360 13.42 16.51 46.14
C ASN A 360 13.27 15.24 47.00
N TYR A 361 13.68 14.12 46.43
CA TYR A 361 13.74 12.83 47.12
C TYR A 361 15.12 12.24 46.92
N THR A 362 15.65 11.58 47.96
CA THR A 362 17.01 11.06 47.96
C THR A 362 17.07 9.82 48.80
N VAL A 363 17.70 8.80 48.25
CA VAL A 363 17.89 7.53 48.93
C VAL A 363 19.28 6.99 48.59
N ASN A 364 19.97 6.51 49.63
CA ASN A 364 21.23 5.80 49.51
C ASN A 364 21.00 4.37 50.01
N PRO A 365 20.43 3.50 49.15
CA PRO A 365 19.97 2.18 49.57
C PRO A 365 21.09 1.21 49.95
N SER A 366 22.33 1.47 49.55
CA SER A 366 23.50 0.67 49.85
C SER A 366 24.69 1.55 50.30
N PRO A 367 25.82 0.96 50.76
CA PRO A 367 27.02 1.71 51.12
C PRO A 367 27.97 1.99 49.93
N ASP A 368 27.65 1.51 48.73
CA ASP A 368 28.45 1.73 47.52
C ASP A 368 27.57 2.40 46.42
N SER A 369 28.15 2.68 45.24
CA SER A 369 27.56 3.54 44.19
C SER A 369 26.17 3.13 43.64
N ASP A 370 25.11 3.70 44.20
CA ASP A 370 23.72 3.54 43.76
C ASP A 370 23.32 4.57 42.70
N ARG A 371 22.57 4.13 41.68
CA ARG A 371 22.14 5.04 40.59
C ARG A 371 20.70 4.81 40.16
N ALA A 372 19.91 5.88 40.21
CA ALA A 372 18.64 5.95 39.50
C ALA A 372 18.92 6.21 38.02
N THR A 373 18.42 5.36 37.14
CA THR A 373 18.68 5.40 35.69
C THR A 373 17.50 5.92 34.90
N ALA A 374 16.27 5.66 35.35
CA ALA A 374 15.08 5.87 34.55
C ALA A 374 13.90 6.44 35.35
N VAL A 375 12.97 7.10 34.67
CA VAL A 375 11.76 7.65 35.29
C VAL A 375 10.55 7.63 34.37
N ALA A 376 9.40 7.25 34.93
CA ALA A 376 8.09 7.39 34.30
C ALA A 376 7.07 7.98 35.28
N VAL A 377 5.93 8.42 34.76
CA VAL A 377 4.85 9.03 35.55
C VAL A 377 3.53 8.32 35.23
N ASP A 378 2.78 7.94 36.27
CA ASP A 378 1.46 7.30 36.11
C ASP A 378 0.30 8.30 35.97
N SER A 379 -0.90 7.79 35.71
CA SER A 379 -2.11 8.61 35.51
C SER A 379 -2.48 9.49 36.72
N GLN A 380 -1.95 9.19 37.90
CA GLN A 380 -2.17 9.92 39.16
C GLN A 380 -1.01 10.87 39.50
N ASN A 381 -0.09 11.07 38.57
CA ASN A 381 1.13 11.86 38.73
C ASN A 381 2.10 11.32 39.80
N ASN A 382 2.02 10.02 40.11
CA ASN A 382 3.04 9.33 40.91
C ASN A 382 4.28 9.08 40.05
N ILE A 383 5.45 9.12 40.68
CA ILE A 383 6.75 9.01 40.02
C ILE A 383 7.29 7.59 40.19
N ILE A 384 7.54 6.91 39.07
CA ILE A 384 8.14 5.58 39.04
C ILE A 384 9.61 5.77 38.70
N VAL A 385 10.51 5.25 39.55
CA VAL A 385 11.95 5.42 39.41
C VAL A 385 12.61 4.06 39.34
N GLY A 386 13.34 3.80 38.27
CA GLY A 386 14.15 2.59 38.09
C GLY A 386 15.64 2.86 38.27
N GLY A 387 16.37 1.85 38.73
CA GLY A 387 17.82 1.94 38.89
C GLY A 387 18.41 0.67 39.47
N PHE A 388 19.60 0.81 40.05
CA PHE A 388 20.25 -0.30 40.75
C PHE A 388 20.90 0.15 42.05
N ASP A 389 20.97 -0.82 42.96
CA ASP A 389 21.66 -0.70 44.24
C ASP A 389 22.96 -1.51 44.10
N TYR A 390 24.11 -0.85 44.15
CA TYR A 390 25.39 -1.52 43.92
C TYR A 390 25.99 -1.93 45.26
N SER A 391 26.36 -3.18 45.39
CA SER A 391 27.24 -3.66 46.44
C SER A 391 28.54 -4.15 45.81
N LYS A 392 29.68 -4.06 46.49
CA LYS A 392 30.97 -4.45 45.91
C LYS A 392 30.97 -5.84 45.24
N GLY A 393 30.88 -5.86 43.91
CA GLY A 393 30.89 -7.06 43.07
C GLY A 393 29.52 -7.54 42.57
N ASP A 394 28.42 -6.94 43.01
CA ASP A 394 27.03 -7.39 42.75
C ASP A 394 26.06 -6.20 42.78
N ALA A 395 25.16 -6.07 41.80
CA ALA A 395 24.15 -5.01 41.80
C ALA A 395 22.77 -5.62 41.58
N GLN A 396 21.77 -5.08 42.27
CA GLN A 396 20.38 -5.55 42.16
C GLN A 396 19.48 -4.47 41.55
N TRP A 397 18.45 -4.91 40.84
CA TRP A 397 17.41 -4.03 40.33
C TRP A 397 16.63 -3.41 41.50
N ARG A 398 16.30 -2.13 41.38
CA ARG A 398 15.38 -1.42 42.28
C ARG A 398 14.39 -0.58 41.49
N VAL A 399 13.12 -0.67 41.87
CA VAL A 399 12.07 0.24 41.44
C VAL A 399 11.41 0.85 42.66
N GLU A 400 11.24 2.17 42.68
CA GLU A 400 10.43 2.87 43.69
C GLU A 400 9.28 3.62 43.04
N LYS A 401 8.09 3.52 43.63
CA LYS A 401 6.96 4.39 43.31
C LYS A 401 6.82 5.43 44.39
N LEU A 402 6.86 6.71 44.00
CA LEU A 402 6.67 7.86 44.86
C LEU A 402 5.33 8.52 44.55
N SER A 403 4.62 9.01 45.55
CA SER A 403 3.42 9.82 45.34
C SER A 403 3.76 11.10 44.59
N SER A 404 2.76 11.77 44.04
CA SER A 404 2.93 13.10 43.44
C SER A 404 3.57 14.13 44.40
N LYS A 405 3.53 13.89 45.71
CA LYS A 405 4.15 14.73 46.76
C LYS A 405 5.56 14.29 47.16
N GLY A 406 6.11 13.24 46.55
CA GLY A 406 7.44 12.71 46.84
C GLY A 406 7.48 11.74 48.03
N GLU A 407 6.34 11.21 48.46
CA GLU A 407 6.26 10.21 49.54
C GLU A 407 6.41 8.81 48.93
N LYS A 408 7.30 7.98 49.48
CA LYS A 408 7.46 6.61 48.97
C LYS A 408 6.21 5.76 49.23
N LEU A 409 5.65 5.19 48.18
CA LEU A 409 4.49 4.28 48.23
C LEU A 409 4.95 2.83 48.38
N TRP A 410 5.85 2.37 47.52
CA TRP A 410 6.41 1.02 47.57
C TRP A 410 7.80 0.93 46.92
N THR A 411 8.49 -0.18 47.20
CA THR A 411 9.77 -0.56 46.60
C THR A 411 9.70 -2.00 46.09
N TYR A 412 10.20 -2.24 44.88
CA TYR A 412 10.47 -3.57 44.33
C TYR A 412 11.97 -3.73 44.16
N THR A 413 12.57 -4.78 44.73
CA THR A 413 13.98 -5.12 44.52
C THR A 413 14.11 -6.56 44.05
N LYS A 414 15.07 -6.80 43.15
CA LYS A 414 15.34 -8.14 42.66
C LYS A 414 16.80 -8.27 42.22
N ASN A 415 17.46 -9.30 42.71
CA ASN A 415 18.77 -9.73 42.22
C ASN A 415 18.55 -10.99 41.36
N TYR A 416 18.77 -10.88 40.05
CA TYR A 416 18.51 -11.94 39.08
C TYR A 416 19.75 -12.78 38.81
N SER A 417 20.93 -12.21 38.97
CA SER A 417 22.21 -12.89 38.80
C SER A 417 23.12 -12.69 40.03
N SER A 418 24.39 -13.06 39.91
CA SER A 418 25.41 -12.73 40.91
C SER A 418 26.32 -11.59 40.44
N GLY A 419 25.89 -10.85 39.41
CA GLY A 419 26.65 -9.85 38.71
C GLY A 419 26.04 -8.45 38.85
N LEU A 420 26.41 -7.55 37.94
CA LEU A 420 25.90 -6.18 37.96
C LEU A 420 24.58 -6.07 37.21
N ASP A 421 23.48 -6.48 37.85
CA ASP A 421 22.15 -6.34 37.27
C ASP A 421 21.72 -4.86 37.29
N LYS A 422 21.24 -4.37 36.15
CA LYS A 422 20.89 -2.95 35.99
C LYS A 422 19.56 -2.80 35.29
N ILE A 423 18.70 -1.95 35.85
CA ILE A 423 17.59 -1.35 35.13
C ILE A 423 18.15 -0.24 34.25
N ASN A 424 17.81 -0.25 32.98
CA ASN A 424 18.17 0.80 32.04
C ASN A 424 17.01 1.77 31.81
N ASP A 425 15.77 1.27 31.72
CA ASP A 425 14.60 2.11 31.47
C ASP A 425 13.30 1.60 32.12
N VAL A 426 12.33 2.50 32.33
CA VAL A 426 10.99 2.22 32.85
C VAL A 426 9.91 2.97 32.07
N ALA A 427 8.77 2.33 31.83
CA ALA A 427 7.58 2.94 31.25
C ALA A 427 6.31 2.55 32.01
N VAL A 428 5.19 3.21 31.72
CA VAL A 428 3.88 2.94 32.32
C VAL A 428 2.85 2.74 31.21
N ASP A 429 2.04 1.69 31.28
CA ASP A 429 0.92 1.48 30.34
C ASP A 429 -0.35 2.22 30.77
N SER A 430 -1.39 2.21 29.93
CA SER A 430 -2.64 2.93 30.22
C SER A 430 -3.44 2.38 31.42
N GLU A 431 -3.03 1.24 31.98
CA GLU A 431 -3.59 0.64 33.19
C GLU A 431 -2.73 0.91 34.45
N ASP A 432 -1.75 1.81 34.34
CA ASP A 432 -0.74 2.14 35.35
C ASP A 432 0.19 0.97 35.74
N ASN A 433 0.28 -0.08 34.93
CA ASN A 433 1.29 -1.13 35.11
C ASN A 433 2.68 -0.59 34.74
N ILE A 434 3.71 -1.05 35.44
CA ILE A 434 5.09 -0.58 35.30
C ILE A 434 5.86 -1.59 34.46
N LEU A 435 6.43 -1.11 33.37
CA LEU A 435 7.32 -1.86 32.49
C LEU A 435 8.76 -1.49 32.87
N VAL A 436 9.61 -2.49 33.06
CA VAL A 436 10.99 -2.32 33.51
C VAL A 436 11.87 -3.15 32.61
N VAL A 437 12.92 -2.54 32.05
CA VAL A 437 13.86 -3.24 31.18
C VAL A 437 15.29 -3.03 31.63
N GLY A 438 16.12 -4.02 31.34
CA GLY A 438 17.51 -3.97 31.74
C GLY A 438 18.28 -5.22 31.37
N VAL A 439 19.35 -5.42 32.13
CA VAL A 439 20.29 -6.52 31.94
C VAL A 439 20.51 -7.27 33.25
N ASP A 440 20.56 -8.60 33.13
CA ASP A 440 21.09 -9.46 34.18
C ASP A 440 22.50 -9.91 33.79
N LYS A 441 23.48 -9.71 34.66
CA LYS A 441 24.88 -9.88 34.28
C LYS A 441 25.41 -11.27 34.63
N GLU A 442 25.19 -12.24 33.75
CA GLU A 442 25.77 -13.57 33.88
C GLU A 442 27.19 -13.63 33.29
N LYS A 443 28.08 -14.43 33.90
CA LYS A 443 29.49 -14.50 33.49
C LYS A 443 29.64 -15.03 32.06
N GLY A 444 29.78 -14.11 31.11
CA GLY A 444 29.95 -14.41 29.69
C GLY A 444 28.65 -14.52 28.90
N ASN A 445 27.49 -14.21 29.50
CA ASN A 445 26.19 -14.25 28.81
C ASN A 445 25.16 -13.27 29.43
N ASP A 446 25.41 -11.96 29.34
CA ASP A 446 24.44 -10.99 29.89
C ASP A 446 23.07 -11.15 29.23
N GLN A 447 22.00 -11.15 30.02
CA GLN A 447 20.65 -11.48 29.57
C GLN A 447 19.76 -10.23 29.46
N TRP A 448 19.03 -10.14 28.35
CA TRP A 448 18.01 -9.12 28.12
C TRP A 448 16.75 -9.46 28.90
N ARG A 449 16.32 -8.59 29.82
CA ARG A 449 15.13 -8.81 30.65
C ARG A 449 14.11 -7.69 30.52
N VAL A 450 12.83 -8.10 30.50
CA VAL A 450 11.65 -7.25 30.61
C VAL A 450 10.81 -7.74 31.79
N VAL A 451 10.33 -6.83 32.63
CA VAL A 451 9.45 -7.13 33.76
C VAL A 451 8.23 -6.22 33.70
N LYS A 452 7.04 -6.79 33.89
CA LYS A 452 5.80 -6.04 34.08
C LYS A 452 5.35 -6.17 35.53
N LEU A 453 5.16 -5.05 36.22
CA LEU A 453 4.64 -4.96 37.59
C LEU A 453 3.25 -4.32 37.57
N SER A 454 2.38 -4.71 38.47
CA SER A 454 1.10 -4.04 38.70
C SER A 454 1.31 -2.64 39.31
N PRO A 455 0.29 -1.76 39.33
CA PRO A 455 0.38 -0.45 39.98
C PRO A 455 0.78 -0.51 41.48
N LYS A 456 0.61 -1.68 42.11
CA LYS A 456 0.95 -1.97 43.51
C LYS A 456 2.35 -2.54 43.71
N GLY A 457 3.09 -2.81 42.63
CA GLY A 457 4.43 -3.39 42.67
C GLY A 457 4.47 -4.92 42.63
N ASP A 458 3.32 -5.58 42.40
CA ASP A 458 3.27 -7.05 42.27
C ASP A 458 3.75 -7.48 40.88
N LEU A 459 4.56 -8.54 40.79
CA LEU A 459 5.02 -9.09 39.52
C LEU A 459 3.83 -9.67 38.72
N ILE A 460 3.62 -9.17 37.50
CA ILE A 460 2.67 -9.72 36.53
C ILE A 460 3.36 -10.78 35.67
N PHE A 461 4.43 -10.39 34.96
CA PHE A 461 5.25 -11.33 34.21
C PHE A 461 6.71 -10.86 34.07
N ALA A 462 7.59 -11.79 33.71
CA ALA A 462 8.94 -11.51 33.27
C ALA A 462 9.21 -12.21 31.92
N TYR A 463 9.81 -11.49 30.99
CA TYR A 463 10.22 -11.99 29.68
C TYR A 463 11.74 -11.92 29.59
N LEU A 464 12.35 -13.02 29.18
CA LEU A 464 13.79 -13.17 28.99
C LEU A 464 14.10 -13.43 27.53
N LEU A 465 15.12 -12.76 27.04
CA LEU A 465 15.61 -12.96 25.69
C LEU A 465 17.11 -13.29 25.71
N ASP A 466 17.40 -14.56 25.48
CA ASP A 466 18.75 -15.11 25.32
C ASP A 466 18.95 -15.39 23.82
N VAL A 467 19.56 -14.44 23.09
CA VAL A 467 19.72 -14.54 21.63
C VAL A 467 21.15 -14.84 21.22
N SER A 468 22.11 -14.66 22.12
CA SER A 468 23.50 -14.97 21.90
C SER A 468 24.14 -15.65 23.10
N ASN A 469 25.36 -16.17 22.93
CA ASN A 469 26.19 -16.60 24.07
C ASN A 469 27.08 -15.44 24.54
N GLY A 470 26.55 -14.23 24.52
CA GLY A 470 27.26 -12.97 24.68
C GLY A 470 26.43 -11.96 25.45
N SER A 471 26.74 -10.66 25.34
CA SER A 471 26.01 -9.64 26.08
C SER A 471 24.79 -9.18 25.30
N ASP A 472 23.60 -9.52 25.81
CA ASP A 472 22.30 -9.09 25.32
C ASP A 472 21.70 -8.08 26.30
N VAL A 473 21.42 -6.86 25.84
CA VAL A 473 21.06 -5.73 26.72
C VAL A 473 19.82 -5.01 26.22
N ALA A 474 18.78 -4.99 27.05
CA ALA A 474 17.63 -4.11 26.88
C ALA A 474 17.98 -2.71 27.38
N THR A 475 17.89 -1.69 26.55
CA THR A 475 18.25 -0.31 26.93
C THR A 475 17.04 0.57 27.16
N GLU A 476 15.95 0.37 26.42
CA GLU A 476 14.83 1.31 26.33
C GLU A 476 13.48 0.58 26.25
N VAL A 477 12.43 1.16 26.83
CA VAL A 477 11.06 0.61 26.76
C VAL A 477 10.01 1.69 26.50
N GLY A 478 9.14 1.41 25.53
CA GLY A 478 7.96 2.23 25.24
C GLY A 478 6.68 1.39 25.24
N VAL A 479 5.54 2.07 25.31
CA VAL A 479 4.21 1.45 25.23
C VAL A 479 3.44 2.10 24.08
N ASP A 480 2.83 1.30 23.21
CA ASP A 480 1.98 1.82 22.13
C ASP A 480 0.53 2.06 22.57
N PRO A 481 -0.31 2.72 21.74
CA PRO A 481 -1.71 2.99 22.09
C PRO A 481 -2.58 1.73 22.30
N GLN A 482 -2.08 0.53 21.99
CA GLN A 482 -2.76 -0.75 22.22
C GLN A 482 -2.22 -1.48 23.45
N ASN A 483 -1.42 -0.83 24.30
CA ASN A 483 -0.73 -1.41 25.47
C ASN A 483 0.28 -2.52 25.11
N ASN A 484 0.76 -2.57 23.87
CA ASN A 484 1.88 -3.42 23.53
C ASN A 484 3.19 -2.80 24.05
N ILE A 485 4.15 -3.65 24.39
CA ILE A 485 5.43 -3.28 24.98
C ILE A 485 6.50 -3.33 23.90
N ILE A 486 7.19 -2.21 23.68
CA ILE A 486 8.22 -2.07 22.66
C ILE A 486 9.55 -1.94 23.40
N VAL A 487 10.49 -2.84 23.14
CA VAL A 487 11.78 -2.86 23.83
C VAL A 487 12.91 -2.75 22.82
N GLY A 488 13.78 -1.76 23.00
CA GLY A 488 14.97 -1.52 22.20
C GLY A 488 16.24 -1.88 22.95
N GLY A 489 17.31 -2.19 22.21
CA GLY A 489 18.59 -2.58 22.78
C GLY A 489 19.51 -3.20 21.74
N PHE A 490 20.47 -4.01 22.20
CA PHE A 490 21.44 -4.67 21.33
C PHE A 490 21.80 -6.09 21.82
N ASP A 491 22.23 -6.94 20.89
CA ASP A 491 22.71 -8.29 21.16
C ASP A 491 24.11 -8.55 20.58
N PHE A 492 24.89 -9.42 21.22
CA PHE A 492 26.27 -9.71 20.80
C PHE A 492 26.35 -10.89 19.84
N LYS A 493 26.80 -10.65 18.61
CA LYS A 493 27.03 -11.71 17.61
C LYS A 493 28.46 -11.73 17.10
N ARG A 494 29.22 -12.78 17.44
CA ARG A 494 30.61 -13.07 16.97
C ARG A 494 31.50 -11.82 16.80
N GLY A 495 31.56 -10.97 17.82
CA GLY A 495 32.44 -9.79 17.85
C GLY A 495 31.78 -8.46 17.43
N ASN A 496 30.46 -8.45 17.20
CA ASN A 496 29.71 -7.24 16.89
C ASN A 496 28.39 -7.13 17.67
N PHE A 497 28.05 -5.93 18.15
CA PHE A 497 26.73 -5.65 18.74
C PHE A 497 25.76 -5.21 17.65
N GLN A 498 24.59 -5.85 17.59
CA GLN A 498 23.56 -5.60 16.58
C GLN A 498 22.33 -4.98 17.24
N TRP A 499 21.71 -4.02 16.56
CA TRP A 499 20.48 -3.39 17.02
C TRP A 499 19.32 -4.39 17.01
N ARG A 500 18.54 -4.38 18.09
CA ARG A 500 17.34 -5.18 18.23
C ARG A 500 16.19 -4.36 18.77
N VAL A 501 15.01 -4.58 18.20
CA VAL A 501 13.73 -4.13 18.77
C VAL A 501 12.77 -5.32 18.82
N VAL A 502 12.05 -5.46 19.92
CA VAL A 502 11.03 -6.49 20.11
C VAL A 502 9.73 -5.82 20.52
N LYS A 503 8.62 -6.19 19.86
CA LYS A 503 7.27 -5.82 20.29
C LYS A 503 6.60 -7.03 20.92
N LEU A 504 6.12 -6.87 22.15
CA LEU A 504 5.34 -7.85 22.90
C LEU A 504 3.90 -7.33 23.06
N ASN A 505 2.90 -8.20 23.10
CA ASN A 505 1.57 -7.80 23.55
C ASN A 505 1.55 -7.58 25.07
N SER A 506 0.40 -7.14 25.60
CA SER A 506 0.23 -6.87 27.03
C SER A 506 0.45 -8.09 27.93
N ASP A 507 0.34 -9.30 27.37
CA ASP A 507 0.53 -10.59 28.05
C ASP A 507 1.98 -11.11 27.95
N GLY A 508 2.86 -10.40 27.23
CA GLY A 508 4.26 -10.75 27.07
C GLY A 508 4.58 -11.67 25.89
N GLU A 509 3.61 -11.94 25.01
CA GLU A 509 3.82 -12.71 23.79
C GLU A 509 4.42 -11.83 22.69
N ARG A 510 5.43 -12.35 21.97
CA ARG A 510 6.12 -11.58 20.93
C ARG A 510 5.28 -11.45 19.66
N LEU A 511 4.94 -10.22 19.29
CA LEU A 511 4.24 -9.87 18.06
C LEU A 511 5.20 -9.81 16.86
N TRP A 512 6.31 -9.06 17.00
CA TRP A 512 7.34 -8.98 15.96
C TRP A 512 8.72 -8.67 16.55
N LYS A 513 9.76 -8.82 15.73
CA LYS A 513 11.13 -8.39 16.02
C LYS A 513 11.73 -7.65 14.83
N TYR A 514 12.59 -6.69 15.11
CA TYR A 514 13.44 -6.00 14.15
C TYR A 514 14.90 -6.20 14.55
N GLU A 515 15.72 -6.61 13.59
CA GLU A 515 17.16 -6.88 13.77
C GLU A 515 17.91 -6.13 12.69
N ASN A 516 18.91 -5.34 13.07
CA ASN A 516 19.73 -4.61 12.11
C ASN A 516 21.19 -4.56 12.59
N ASN A 517 22.11 -4.64 11.64
CA ASN A 517 23.54 -4.47 11.89
C ASN A 517 24.05 -3.29 11.07
N PRO A 518 23.82 -2.05 11.55
CA PRO A 518 24.15 -0.83 10.81
C PRO A 518 25.59 -0.77 10.30
N SER A 519 26.55 -1.33 11.03
CA SER A 519 27.96 -1.28 10.69
C SER A 519 28.70 -2.59 10.97
N SER A 520 29.99 -2.61 10.69
CA SER A 520 30.87 -3.74 11.01
C SER A 520 31.41 -3.67 12.45
N GLY A 521 31.19 -2.56 13.14
CA GLY A 521 31.61 -2.32 14.52
C GLY A 521 30.41 -2.25 15.46
N PRO A 522 30.66 -2.11 16.77
CA PRO A 522 29.61 -2.20 17.78
C PRO A 522 28.54 -1.11 17.60
N ASP A 523 27.29 -1.52 17.39
CA ASP A 523 26.15 -0.65 17.22
C ASP A 523 25.21 -0.75 18.44
N GLN A 524 24.73 0.38 18.98
CA GLN A 524 23.81 0.38 20.14
C GLN A 524 22.61 1.30 19.94
N ILE A 525 21.44 0.84 20.40
CA ILE A 525 20.24 1.65 20.59
C ILE A 525 20.28 2.19 22.02
N ASN A 526 20.13 3.51 22.18
CA ASN A 526 20.15 4.19 23.48
C ASN A 526 18.96 5.15 23.65
N GLY A 527 17.99 5.15 22.74
CA GLY A 527 16.79 5.95 22.89
C GLY A 527 15.67 5.39 22.02
N LEU A 528 14.47 5.36 22.57
CA LEU A 528 13.28 4.86 21.90
C LEU A 528 12.08 5.77 22.20
N ALA A 529 11.28 6.05 21.19
CA ALA A 529 9.99 6.70 21.36
C ALA A 529 8.93 6.03 20.48
N VAL A 530 7.69 6.02 20.96
CA VAL A 530 6.53 5.52 20.22
C VAL A 530 5.59 6.69 19.94
N ASP A 531 5.15 6.83 18.70
CA ASP A 531 4.20 7.88 18.31
C ASP A 531 2.74 7.50 18.62
N GLU A 532 1.81 8.43 18.36
CA GLU A 532 0.36 8.22 18.57
C GLU A 532 -0.25 7.13 17.67
N TYR A 533 0.48 6.66 16.66
CA TYR A 533 0.07 5.65 15.71
C TYR A 533 0.70 4.27 16.00
N GLY A 534 1.56 4.19 17.01
CA GLY A 534 2.31 2.99 17.38
C GLY A 534 3.58 2.74 16.55
N ASN A 535 4.01 3.68 15.72
CA ASN A 535 5.31 3.61 15.05
C ASN A 535 6.43 3.89 16.04
N VAL A 536 7.59 3.29 15.80
CA VAL A 536 8.72 3.32 16.74
C VAL A 536 9.86 4.11 16.13
N VAL A 537 10.36 5.13 16.83
CA VAL A 537 11.59 5.84 16.49
C VAL A 537 12.68 5.36 17.43
N ILE A 538 13.74 4.79 16.87
CA ILE A 538 14.94 4.35 17.62
C ILE A 538 16.13 5.21 17.25
N GLY A 539 16.94 5.54 18.25
CA GLY A 539 18.15 6.34 18.10
C GLY A 539 19.33 5.74 18.85
N GLY A 540 20.52 5.96 18.31
CA GLY A 540 21.75 5.46 18.90
C GLY A 540 22.94 5.83 18.04
N PHE A 541 23.92 4.92 17.96
CA PHE A 541 25.09 5.10 17.11
C PHE A 541 25.44 3.85 16.30
N ASP A 542 26.07 4.09 15.15
CA ASP A 542 26.75 3.06 14.36
C ASP A 542 28.27 3.31 14.30
N TYR A 543 29.07 2.25 14.44
CA TYR A 543 30.53 2.37 14.56
C TYR A 543 31.27 1.95 13.27
N SER A 544 31.78 2.93 12.52
CA SER A 544 32.51 2.68 11.28
C SER A 544 33.94 3.23 11.32
N LYS A 545 34.95 2.37 11.15
CA LYS A 545 36.39 2.74 11.00
C LYS A 545 36.96 3.72 12.06
N GLY A 546 36.55 3.61 13.31
CA GLY A 546 37.06 4.47 14.40
C GLY A 546 36.15 5.65 14.75
N ASP A 547 35.03 5.80 14.04
CA ASP A 547 34.12 6.93 14.10
C ASP A 547 32.70 6.43 14.40
N ALA A 548 32.10 6.93 15.47
CA ALA A 548 30.75 6.56 15.91
C ALA A 548 29.80 7.67 15.50
N ARG A 549 28.77 7.31 14.73
CA ARG A 549 27.91 8.28 14.05
C ARG A 549 26.49 8.17 14.56
N TRP A 550 25.78 9.29 14.62
CA TRP A 550 24.38 9.31 14.98
C TRP A 550 23.57 8.53 13.95
N ARG A 551 22.73 7.62 14.43
CA ARG A 551 21.79 6.87 13.60
C ARG A 551 20.41 6.91 14.24
N VAL A 552 19.41 7.14 13.41
CA VAL A 552 17.99 7.07 13.78
C VAL A 552 17.26 6.25 12.73
N GLU A 553 16.38 5.36 13.17
CA GLU A 553 15.46 4.64 12.28
C GLU A 553 14.04 4.79 12.80
N ARG A 554 13.08 4.98 11.88
CA ARG A 554 11.65 4.86 12.18
C ARG A 554 11.14 3.55 11.64
N LEU A 555 10.41 2.81 12.46
CA LEU A 555 9.76 1.54 12.16
C LEU A 555 8.26 1.75 12.22
N SER A 556 7.50 1.10 11.35
CA SER A 556 6.04 1.08 11.44
C SER A 556 5.59 0.36 12.71
N SER A 557 4.31 0.51 13.05
CA SER A 557 3.66 -0.27 14.12
C SER A 557 3.73 -1.79 13.93
N GLU A 558 4.00 -2.25 12.71
CA GLU A 558 4.20 -3.65 12.30
C GLU A 558 5.68 -4.06 12.20
N GLY A 559 6.62 -3.18 12.56
CA GLY A 559 8.06 -3.46 12.57
C GLY A 559 8.76 -3.33 11.21
N GLU A 560 8.10 -2.75 10.20
CA GLU A 560 8.74 -2.46 8.90
C GLU A 560 9.54 -1.17 8.99
N LYS A 561 10.82 -1.17 8.60
CA LYS A 561 11.61 0.07 8.56
C LYS A 561 11.05 1.05 7.54
N LEU A 562 10.66 2.23 8.00
CA LEU A 562 10.19 3.35 7.17
C LEU A 562 11.37 4.10 6.57
N TRP A 563 12.27 4.60 7.41
CA TRP A 563 13.44 5.36 6.98
C TRP A 563 14.62 5.27 7.95
N THR A 564 15.78 5.69 7.47
CA THR A 564 17.01 5.86 8.26
C THR A 564 17.52 7.28 8.09
N TYR A 565 17.90 7.92 9.19
CA TYR A 565 18.67 9.16 9.22
C TYR A 565 20.02 8.88 9.86
N THR A 566 21.09 9.32 9.21
CA THR A 566 22.45 9.26 9.76
C THR A 566 23.07 10.63 9.71
N ASP A 567 23.79 11.01 10.77
CA ASP A 567 24.57 12.23 10.81
C ASP A 567 25.92 11.95 11.47
N ASN A 568 26.95 12.69 11.06
CA ASN A 568 28.27 12.63 11.65
C ASN A 568 28.70 14.02 12.14
N PRO A 569 28.17 14.48 13.29
CA PRO A 569 28.44 15.81 13.80
C PRO A 569 29.92 16.11 14.07
N SER A 570 30.75 15.10 14.30
CA SER A 570 32.20 15.23 14.46
C SER A 570 32.97 14.10 13.77
N SER A 571 34.29 14.10 13.91
CA SER A 571 35.21 13.01 13.53
C SER A 571 35.45 12.01 14.68
N GLY A 572 34.68 12.13 15.77
CA GLY A 572 34.91 11.45 17.04
C GLY A 572 33.74 10.59 17.52
N LEU A 573 33.47 10.60 18.83
CA LEU A 573 32.39 9.80 19.41
C LEU A 573 31.09 10.60 19.39
N ASP A 574 30.19 10.27 18.47
CA ASP A 574 28.86 10.86 18.40
C ASP A 574 27.81 9.83 18.85
N VAL A 575 27.11 10.14 19.94
CA VAL A 575 26.14 9.23 20.57
C VAL A 575 24.82 9.95 20.83
N ILE A 576 23.72 9.38 20.35
CA ILE A 576 22.37 9.69 20.81
C ILE A 576 22.12 8.88 22.08
N ASN A 577 21.59 9.51 23.13
CA ASN A 577 21.24 8.87 24.42
C ASN A 577 19.76 9.02 24.77
N GLY A 578 18.99 9.72 23.95
CA GLY A 578 17.57 9.94 24.21
C GLY A 578 16.86 10.37 22.95
N VAL A 579 15.64 9.85 22.78
CA VAL A 579 14.76 10.14 21.65
C VAL A 579 13.38 10.45 22.20
N ALA A 580 12.75 11.52 21.74
CA ALA A 580 11.36 11.83 22.04
C ALA A 580 10.64 12.26 20.75
N VAL A 581 9.34 11.94 20.66
CA VAL A 581 8.47 12.32 19.55
C VAL A 581 7.40 13.26 20.08
N ASP A 582 7.15 14.37 19.37
CA ASP A 582 6.11 15.33 19.72
C ASP A 582 4.78 15.05 19.01
N SER A 583 3.71 15.73 19.44
CA SER A 583 2.36 15.60 18.88
C SER A 583 2.23 15.95 17.38
N LYS A 584 3.30 16.46 16.76
CA LYS A 584 3.37 16.83 15.35
C LYS A 584 4.32 15.91 14.58
N ASP A 585 4.71 14.77 15.14
CA ASP A 585 5.68 13.81 14.61
C ASP A 585 7.12 14.34 14.49
N ASN A 586 7.46 15.43 15.20
CA ASN A 586 8.85 15.84 15.22
C ASN A 586 9.63 15.02 16.25
N ILE A 587 10.84 14.66 15.86
CA ILE A 587 11.75 13.85 16.67
C ILE A 587 12.78 14.77 17.30
N VAL A 588 12.92 14.71 18.62
CA VAL A 588 14.00 15.38 19.36
C VAL A 588 15.00 14.33 19.80
N LEU A 589 16.25 14.52 19.38
CA LEU A 589 17.39 13.69 19.71
C LEU A 589 18.26 14.43 20.71
N ALA A 590 18.57 13.79 21.84
CA ALA A 590 19.50 14.30 22.82
C ALA A 590 20.73 13.39 22.88
N GLY A 591 21.92 13.98 22.86
CA GLY A 591 23.16 13.23 22.92
C GLY A 591 24.39 14.09 23.12
N PHE A 592 25.53 13.56 22.69
CA PHE A 592 26.79 14.30 22.65
C PHE A 592 27.61 13.95 21.39
N THR A 593 28.57 14.83 21.10
CA THR A 593 29.48 14.74 19.96
C THR A 593 30.88 15.18 20.35
N GLY A 594 31.93 14.67 19.69
CA GLY A 594 33.25 15.31 19.71
C GLY A 594 34.46 14.39 19.55
N GLU A 595 35.51 14.95 18.94
CA GLU A 595 36.87 14.41 18.95
C GLU A 595 37.61 14.97 20.18
N GLY A 596 37.66 14.21 21.27
CA GLY A 596 38.24 14.64 22.56
C GLY A 596 37.17 14.98 23.60
N THR A 597 37.00 16.26 23.93
CA THR A 597 36.05 16.72 24.95
C THR A 597 34.59 16.64 24.45
N PRO A 598 33.73 15.78 25.05
CA PRO A 598 32.33 15.63 24.64
C PRO A 598 31.52 16.92 24.76
N LYS A 599 30.71 17.20 23.75
CA LYS A 599 29.85 18.38 23.67
C LYS A 599 28.40 17.97 23.56
N PHE A 600 27.57 18.58 24.40
CA PHE A 600 26.12 18.42 24.40
C PHE A 600 25.56 18.80 23.03
N LEU A 601 24.71 17.95 22.45
CA LEU A 601 24.03 18.22 21.19
C LEU A 601 22.60 17.74 21.27
N VAL A 602 21.67 18.64 20.97
CA VAL A 602 20.27 18.32 20.73
C VAL A 602 19.96 18.65 19.28
N LYS A 603 19.31 17.71 18.58
CA LYS A 603 18.76 17.98 17.25
C LYS A 603 17.28 17.72 17.25
N LYS A 604 16.53 18.60 16.58
CA LYS A 604 15.18 18.28 16.15
C LYS A 604 15.23 17.87 14.70
N ILE A 605 14.62 16.74 14.40
CA ILE A 605 14.30 16.31 13.05
C ILE A 605 12.80 16.44 12.92
N SER A 606 12.38 17.42 12.14
CA SER A 606 11.01 17.40 11.66
C SER A 606 11.00 16.45 10.48
N GLU A 607 10.20 15.39 10.58
CA GLU A 607 9.70 14.81 9.34
C GLU A 607 9.03 15.96 8.61
N ARG A 608 9.46 16.21 7.37
CA ARG A 608 8.68 17.12 6.53
C ARG A 608 7.34 16.43 6.44
N LYS A 609 6.36 16.91 7.17
CA LYS A 609 5.00 16.73 6.73
C LYS A 609 4.97 17.47 5.39
N TYR A 610 4.98 16.72 4.29
CA TYR A 610 5.08 17.21 2.91
C TYR A 610 3.81 18.00 2.50
N TYR A 611 3.40 18.97 3.32
CA TYR A 611 2.15 19.73 3.25
C TYR A 611 2.24 20.97 2.37
N ASP A 612 3.10 20.97 1.34
CA ASP A 612 3.02 22.05 0.36
C ASP A 612 1.67 22.04 -0.38
N LEU A 613 0.88 20.96 -0.25
CA LEU A 613 -0.49 20.89 -0.75
C LEU A 613 -1.34 19.82 -0.03
N GLU A 614 -2.32 20.26 0.75
CA GLU A 614 -3.42 19.41 1.24
C GLU A 614 -4.63 19.61 0.32
N PRO A 615 -4.92 18.68 -0.61
CA PRO A 615 -6.10 18.77 -1.44
C PRO A 615 -7.35 18.47 -0.61
N GLU A 616 -8.50 19.02 -1.01
CA GLU A 616 -9.79 18.54 -0.50
C GLU A 616 -10.07 17.16 -1.10
N ILE A 617 -10.53 16.22 -0.27
CA ILE A 617 -10.67 14.79 -0.64
C ILE A 617 -12.14 14.40 -0.61
N GLU A 618 -12.66 13.92 -1.74
CA GLU A 618 -14.01 13.38 -1.85
C GLU A 618 -13.95 11.89 -2.23
N PHE A 619 -14.49 11.03 -1.36
CA PHE A 619 -14.68 9.61 -1.64
C PHE A 619 -16.03 9.39 -2.31
N LEU A 620 -16.02 8.80 -3.50
CA LEU A 620 -17.24 8.43 -4.21
C LEU A 620 -17.66 6.99 -3.86
N PRO A 621 -18.93 6.62 -4.14
CA PRO A 621 -19.44 5.28 -3.88
C PRO A 621 -18.57 4.17 -4.47
N GLU A 622 -18.60 3.00 -3.83
CA GLU A 622 -17.93 1.79 -4.32
C GLU A 622 -18.57 1.32 -5.63
N HIS A 623 -17.73 0.95 -6.58
CA HIS A 623 -18.12 0.19 -7.75
C HIS A 623 -17.67 -1.26 -7.56
N THR A 624 -18.53 -2.21 -7.90
CA THR A 624 -18.21 -3.63 -8.01
C THR A 624 -17.88 -3.94 -9.45
N PHE A 625 -16.84 -4.75 -9.68
CA PHE A 625 -16.54 -5.28 -11.00
C PHE A 625 -17.76 -6.06 -11.52
N GLN A 626 -18.43 -5.54 -12.55
CA GLN A 626 -19.47 -6.27 -13.24
C GLN A 626 -18.83 -7.06 -14.39
N GLU A 627 -18.68 -8.38 -14.20
CA GLU A 627 -18.38 -9.30 -15.29
C GLU A 627 -19.57 -9.35 -16.25
N ILE A 628 -19.67 -8.38 -17.17
CA ILE A 628 -20.53 -8.54 -18.34
C ILE A 628 -19.62 -8.95 -19.51
N PRO A 629 -19.62 -10.23 -19.91
CA PRO A 629 -18.66 -10.73 -20.88
C PRO A 629 -18.85 -10.11 -22.26
N SER A 630 -17.74 -9.66 -22.88
CA SER A 630 -17.71 -9.23 -24.29
C SER A 630 -17.88 -10.45 -25.20
N LEU A 631 -19.11 -10.72 -25.61
CA LEU A 631 -19.52 -11.88 -26.40
C LEU A 631 -19.57 -11.54 -27.89
N ILE A 632 -18.81 -12.27 -28.71
CA ILE A 632 -18.87 -12.16 -30.17
C ILE A 632 -20.09 -12.91 -30.68
N VAL A 633 -20.20 -14.19 -30.34
CA VAL A 633 -21.33 -15.04 -30.72
C VAL A 633 -21.50 -16.12 -29.68
N GLY A 634 -22.73 -16.39 -29.25
CA GLY A 634 -23.00 -17.52 -28.37
C GLY A 634 -24.34 -17.47 -27.66
N LYS A 635 -24.64 -18.58 -27.01
CA LYS A 635 -25.79 -18.78 -26.14
C LYS A 635 -25.27 -18.86 -24.71
N LEU A 636 -25.46 -17.78 -23.95
CA LEU A 636 -24.94 -17.66 -22.57
C LEU A 636 -25.38 -18.84 -21.70
N GLY A 637 -24.49 -19.37 -20.86
CA GLY A 637 -24.71 -20.59 -20.07
C GLY A 637 -24.51 -21.91 -20.83
N SER A 638 -24.41 -21.88 -22.16
CA SER A 638 -24.29 -23.08 -23.02
C SER A 638 -22.97 -23.10 -23.79
N TYR A 639 -22.76 -22.17 -24.70
CA TYR A 639 -21.56 -22.13 -25.56
C TYR A 639 -21.34 -20.74 -26.15
N GLY A 640 -20.10 -20.39 -26.47
CA GLY A 640 -19.83 -19.12 -27.12
C GLY A 640 -18.36 -18.79 -27.31
N LEU A 641 -18.14 -17.69 -28.04
CA LEU A 641 -16.86 -17.03 -28.25
C LEU A 641 -16.92 -15.61 -27.71
N ARG A 642 -15.92 -15.24 -26.92
CA ARG A 642 -15.71 -13.93 -26.29
C ARG A 642 -14.37 -13.37 -26.74
N VAL A 643 -14.27 -12.04 -26.83
CA VAL A 643 -12.99 -11.37 -27.05
C VAL A 643 -12.82 -10.23 -26.07
N GLU A 644 -11.67 -10.23 -25.40
CA GLU A 644 -11.27 -9.21 -24.46
C GLU A 644 -9.86 -8.75 -24.85
N ARG A 645 -9.73 -7.47 -25.23
CA ARG A 645 -8.44 -6.88 -25.67
C ARG A 645 -7.78 -7.69 -26.80
N ASN A 646 -6.68 -8.37 -26.50
CA ASN A 646 -5.85 -9.19 -27.39
C ASN A 646 -6.00 -10.68 -27.08
N GLN A 647 -7.11 -11.10 -26.49
CA GLN A 647 -7.40 -12.50 -26.14
C GLN A 647 -8.78 -12.89 -26.66
N VAL A 648 -8.86 -14.12 -27.18
CA VAL A 648 -10.12 -14.78 -27.49
C VAL A 648 -10.33 -15.92 -26.50
N THR A 649 -11.56 -16.05 -26.00
CA THR A 649 -11.98 -17.09 -25.07
C THR A 649 -13.19 -17.79 -25.62
N ALA A 650 -13.15 -19.11 -25.69
CA ALA A 650 -14.29 -19.95 -26.03
C ALA A 650 -14.82 -20.66 -24.78
N PHE A 651 -16.11 -20.94 -24.73
CA PHE A 651 -16.69 -21.66 -23.59
C PHE A 651 -17.72 -22.72 -24.00
N ILE A 652 -17.82 -23.76 -23.18
CA ILE A 652 -18.87 -24.77 -23.15
C ILE A 652 -19.31 -24.95 -21.69
N ASN A 653 -20.58 -24.70 -21.36
CA ASN A 653 -21.11 -24.73 -19.98
C ASN A 653 -20.27 -23.91 -19.00
N GLU A 654 -19.85 -22.71 -19.41
CA GLU A 654 -18.91 -21.83 -18.69
C GLU A 654 -17.49 -22.40 -18.46
N ASN A 655 -17.15 -23.59 -19.00
CA ASN A 655 -15.77 -24.07 -19.03
C ASN A 655 -15.01 -23.32 -20.13
N LEU A 656 -14.02 -22.52 -19.73
CA LEU A 656 -13.30 -21.61 -20.60
C LEU A 656 -12.05 -22.26 -21.22
N ILE A 657 -11.72 -21.88 -22.44
CA ILE A 657 -10.42 -22.09 -23.06
C ILE A 657 -10.04 -20.82 -23.84
N SER A 658 -8.79 -20.37 -23.77
CA SER A 658 -8.42 -19.08 -24.34
C SER A 658 -7.04 -19.07 -25.01
N THR A 659 -6.82 -18.08 -25.88
CA THR A 659 -5.54 -17.85 -26.56
C THR A 659 -5.41 -16.38 -26.95
N ALA A 660 -4.18 -15.95 -27.24
CA ALA A 660 -3.92 -14.64 -27.82
C ALA A 660 -4.59 -14.46 -29.19
N LEU A 661 -5.00 -13.22 -29.47
CA LEU A 661 -5.64 -12.74 -30.68
C LEU A 661 -4.78 -11.65 -31.33
N GLY A 662 -4.56 -11.76 -32.64
CA GLY A 662 -3.83 -10.76 -33.42
C GLY A 662 -4.65 -9.49 -33.70
N SER A 663 -3.99 -8.44 -34.17
CA SER A 663 -4.68 -7.25 -34.67
C SER A 663 -5.31 -7.51 -36.05
N GLY A 664 -6.32 -6.72 -36.42
CA GLY A 664 -7.00 -6.86 -37.71
C GLY A 664 -8.07 -7.95 -37.73
N TRP A 665 -8.39 -8.45 -38.93
CA TRP A 665 -9.37 -9.52 -39.11
C TRP A 665 -8.76 -10.87 -38.72
N ASN A 666 -9.44 -11.58 -37.83
CA ASN A 666 -9.10 -12.94 -37.41
C ASN A 666 -10.29 -13.87 -37.65
N HIS A 667 -10.01 -15.08 -38.11
CA HIS A 667 -11.00 -16.16 -38.21
C HIS A 667 -10.94 -16.99 -36.95
N LEU A 668 -12.07 -17.12 -36.25
CA LEU A 668 -12.17 -17.80 -34.96
C LEU A 668 -13.11 -19.00 -35.09
N MET A 669 -12.69 -20.15 -34.55
CA MET A 669 -13.55 -21.32 -34.43
C MET A 669 -13.46 -22.00 -33.07
N LEU A 670 -14.62 -22.28 -32.48
CA LEU A 670 -14.79 -23.21 -31.35
C LEU A 670 -15.36 -24.52 -31.89
N THR A 671 -14.75 -25.67 -31.60
CA THR A 671 -15.34 -27.00 -31.85
C THR A 671 -15.44 -27.79 -30.56
N TYR A 672 -16.58 -28.44 -30.33
CA TYR A 672 -16.79 -29.33 -29.18
C TYR A 672 -17.51 -30.59 -29.62
N ASN A 673 -17.01 -31.77 -29.22
CA ASN A 673 -17.52 -33.09 -29.65
C ASN A 673 -18.04 -33.97 -28.49
N GLY A 674 -18.38 -33.37 -27.34
CA GLY A 674 -18.84 -34.10 -26.15
C GLY A 674 -17.72 -34.68 -25.27
N SER A 675 -16.48 -34.68 -25.74
CA SER A 675 -15.30 -35.14 -24.99
C SER A 675 -14.10 -34.18 -25.04
N GLN A 676 -14.06 -33.28 -26.02
CA GLN A 676 -12.93 -32.39 -26.27
C GLN A 676 -13.42 -31.04 -26.81
N GLN A 677 -12.90 -29.96 -26.23
CA GLN A 677 -13.13 -28.58 -26.66
C GLN A 677 -11.85 -28.04 -27.30
N LYS A 678 -11.97 -27.41 -28.48
CA LYS A 678 -10.85 -26.82 -29.21
C LYS A 678 -11.16 -25.40 -29.66
N LEU A 679 -10.12 -24.56 -29.66
CA LEU A 679 -10.16 -23.18 -30.12
C LEU A 679 -9.09 -22.97 -31.19
N TYR A 680 -9.54 -22.51 -32.35
CA TYR A 680 -8.73 -22.23 -33.52
C TYR A 680 -8.72 -20.72 -33.82
N VAL A 681 -7.55 -20.22 -34.24
CA VAL A 681 -7.38 -18.84 -34.72
C VAL A 681 -6.65 -18.90 -36.05
N ASN A 682 -7.27 -18.36 -37.10
CA ASN A 682 -6.73 -18.35 -38.47
C ASN A 682 -6.35 -19.76 -38.96
N SER A 683 -7.25 -20.73 -38.74
CA SER A 683 -7.10 -22.19 -38.97
C SER A 683 -6.14 -22.97 -38.07
N ASP A 684 -5.25 -22.30 -37.33
CA ASP A 684 -4.33 -22.97 -36.41
C ASP A 684 -5.08 -23.40 -35.14
N LEU A 685 -4.89 -24.64 -34.71
CA LEU A 685 -5.31 -25.07 -33.38
C LEU A 685 -4.43 -24.37 -32.33
N LYS A 686 -5.00 -23.44 -31.57
CA LYS A 686 -4.25 -22.67 -30.56
C LYS A 686 -4.44 -23.22 -29.15
N ALA A 687 -5.61 -23.78 -28.85
CA ALA A 687 -5.88 -24.37 -27.55
C ALA A 687 -6.80 -25.59 -27.68
N SER A 688 -6.58 -26.60 -26.84
CA SER A 688 -7.41 -27.81 -26.75
C SER A 688 -7.47 -28.30 -25.31
N GLN A 689 -8.64 -28.72 -24.84
CA GLN A 689 -8.81 -29.33 -23.52
C GLN A 689 -9.76 -30.52 -23.58
N ALA A 690 -9.52 -31.52 -22.72
CA ALA A 690 -10.48 -32.59 -22.49
C ALA A 690 -11.65 -32.02 -21.68
N LEU A 691 -12.87 -32.23 -22.17
CA LEU A 691 -14.09 -31.76 -21.52
C LEU A 691 -15.22 -32.73 -21.87
N SER A 692 -15.63 -33.54 -20.90
CA SER A 692 -16.69 -34.53 -21.10
C SER A 692 -18.02 -34.05 -20.52
N GLY A 693 -19.12 -34.29 -21.23
CA GLY A 693 -20.47 -33.97 -20.79
C GLY A 693 -21.37 -33.45 -21.90
N SER A 694 -22.67 -33.31 -21.61
CA SER A 694 -23.61 -32.66 -22.51
C SER A 694 -23.53 -31.15 -22.40
N ILE A 695 -23.69 -30.43 -23.50
CA ILE A 695 -23.90 -28.97 -23.46
C ILE A 695 -25.26 -28.68 -22.79
N ASN A 696 -25.29 -27.68 -21.91
CA ASN A 696 -26.47 -27.22 -21.20
C ASN A 696 -27.45 -26.57 -22.18
N THR A 697 -28.74 -26.85 -22.03
CA THR A 697 -29.83 -26.21 -22.79
C THR A 697 -30.51 -25.15 -21.94
N ASN A 698 -30.96 -24.05 -22.53
CA ASN A 698 -31.68 -22.98 -21.82
C ASN A 698 -32.55 -22.15 -22.78
N PHE A 699 -33.35 -21.21 -22.27
CA PHE A 699 -34.22 -20.36 -23.10
C PHE A 699 -33.55 -19.07 -23.59
N ASN A 700 -32.22 -18.93 -23.45
CA ASN A 700 -31.53 -17.73 -23.90
C ASN A 700 -31.51 -17.62 -25.43
N ASN A 701 -31.53 -16.39 -25.93
CA ASN A 701 -31.32 -16.12 -27.36
C ASN A 701 -29.86 -16.44 -27.76
N LEU A 702 -29.64 -16.70 -29.04
CA LEU A 702 -28.29 -16.67 -29.60
C LEU A 702 -27.92 -15.19 -29.81
N LEU A 703 -26.87 -14.73 -29.14
CA LEU A 703 -26.45 -13.33 -29.16
C LEU A 703 -25.24 -13.13 -30.07
N PHE A 704 -25.15 -11.93 -30.64
CA PHE A 704 -24.07 -11.47 -31.50
C PHE A 704 -23.58 -10.11 -31.00
N GLY A 705 -22.30 -9.98 -30.70
CA GLY A 705 -21.64 -8.72 -30.36
C GLY A 705 -22.10 -8.06 -29.05
N PHE A 706 -22.68 -8.81 -28.11
CA PHE A 706 -23.10 -8.29 -26.81
C PHE A 706 -21.89 -7.83 -25.99
N ASN A 707 -21.86 -6.55 -25.60
CA ASN A 707 -20.71 -5.90 -24.95
C ASN A 707 -19.40 -5.94 -25.75
N PHE A 708 -19.48 -6.16 -27.06
CA PHE A 708 -18.32 -6.24 -27.93
C PHE A 708 -18.12 -4.91 -28.68
N SER A 709 -16.87 -4.47 -28.84
CA SER A 709 -16.53 -3.37 -29.74
C SER A 709 -15.62 -3.83 -30.87
N GLY A 710 -16.11 -3.72 -32.10
CA GLY A 710 -15.39 -4.18 -33.28
C GLY A 710 -16.32 -4.48 -34.45
N LEU A 711 -15.84 -5.31 -35.37
CA LEU A 711 -16.60 -5.80 -36.52
C LEU A 711 -16.76 -7.32 -36.42
N ILE A 712 -17.95 -7.83 -36.74
CA ILE A 712 -18.27 -9.25 -36.86
C ILE A 712 -18.76 -9.53 -38.27
N ASP A 713 -18.23 -10.58 -38.87
CA ASP A 713 -18.55 -11.01 -40.21
C ASP A 713 -18.67 -12.55 -40.31
N GLU A 714 -19.41 -13.03 -41.31
CA GLU A 714 -19.38 -14.43 -41.77
C GLU A 714 -19.66 -15.49 -40.68
N VAL A 715 -20.62 -15.23 -39.79
CA VAL A 715 -20.90 -16.12 -38.64
C VAL A 715 -21.61 -17.40 -39.09
N LYS A 716 -21.09 -18.57 -38.70
CA LYS A 716 -21.71 -19.87 -38.92
C LYS A 716 -21.81 -20.67 -37.64
N VAL A 717 -22.91 -21.40 -37.48
CA VAL A 717 -23.14 -22.33 -36.37
C VAL A 717 -23.44 -23.70 -36.95
N TYR A 718 -22.73 -24.71 -36.49
CA TYR A 718 -22.90 -26.10 -36.89
C TYR A 718 -23.35 -26.94 -35.69
N ASN A 719 -24.21 -27.93 -35.91
CA ASN A 719 -24.66 -28.87 -34.88
C ASN A 719 -23.68 -30.04 -34.65
N THR A 720 -22.48 -29.97 -35.23
CA THR A 720 -21.43 -30.99 -35.09
C THR A 720 -20.08 -30.33 -34.83
N ALA A 721 -19.13 -31.12 -34.35
CA ALA A 721 -17.74 -30.71 -34.19
C ALA A 721 -16.99 -30.88 -35.51
N LEU A 722 -16.51 -29.79 -36.11
CA LEU A 722 -15.66 -29.88 -37.29
C LEU A 722 -14.25 -30.40 -36.92
N THR A 723 -13.71 -31.25 -37.77
CA THR A 723 -12.33 -31.74 -37.67
C THR A 723 -11.32 -30.67 -38.07
N SER A 724 -10.07 -30.81 -37.64
CA SER A 724 -9.02 -29.83 -37.95
C SER A 724 -8.78 -29.66 -39.46
N ASP A 725 -8.96 -30.73 -40.26
CA ASP A 725 -8.88 -30.65 -41.72
C ASP A 725 -10.04 -29.84 -42.32
N GLN A 726 -11.25 -29.99 -41.77
CA GLN A 726 -12.41 -29.20 -42.19
C GLN A 726 -12.21 -27.70 -41.88
N VAL A 727 -11.69 -27.39 -40.68
CA VAL A 727 -11.34 -26.02 -40.28
C VAL A 727 -10.35 -25.39 -41.25
N GLN A 728 -9.29 -26.12 -41.64
CA GLN A 728 -8.31 -25.63 -42.61
C GLN A 728 -8.91 -25.43 -44.01
N GLN A 729 -9.76 -26.35 -44.47
CA GLN A 729 -10.42 -26.22 -45.77
C GLN A 729 -11.33 -25.00 -45.83
N ILE A 730 -12.08 -24.74 -44.75
CA ILE A 730 -12.94 -23.56 -44.62
C ILE A 730 -12.10 -22.28 -44.67
N TYR A 731 -11.04 -22.19 -43.86
CA TYR A 731 -10.18 -21.00 -43.84
C TYR A 731 -9.55 -20.68 -45.19
N ARG A 732 -9.11 -21.71 -45.95
CA ARG A 732 -8.54 -21.56 -47.30
C ARG A 732 -9.57 -21.14 -48.37
N SER A 733 -10.85 -21.17 -48.06
CA SER A 733 -11.92 -20.79 -48.99
C SER A 733 -12.22 -19.28 -49.01
N PHE A 734 -11.68 -18.54 -48.03
CA PHE A 734 -11.71 -17.08 -47.93
C PHE A 734 -10.44 -16.48 -48.54
#